data_AF-A0A933JI57-F1
#
_entry.id   AF-A0A933JI57-F1
#
_cell.length_a   1.000
_cell.length_b   1.000
_cell.length_c   1.000
_cell.angle_alpha   90.00
_cell.angle_beta   90.00
_cell.angle_gamma   90.00
#
_symmetry.space_group_name_H-M   'P 1'
#
loop_
_entity.id
_entity.type
_entity.pdbx_description
1 polymer ?
#
loop_
_entity_poly.entity_id
_entity_poly.type
_entity_poly.pdbx_seq_one_letter_code
_entity_poly.pdbx_strand_id
1 'polypeptide(L)'
;MGAVKNVVGPAPTTVPHSLANTTKSKSSGPLQKAPGSADAFSVHSARAAAIVDATPTPPTVSVPGIPEAFPIADLSKISGRGYVGDVYLLDGGSLEGMKLQARRIRESGTPGLELTFRLQGQAHDRLMAAAKKAGAASGPLEFKARALGSDGILENTKKSGRVTADSGHAPKDMAHSDDNWCLSLEGNKGGSISIVTKKAAVSARGLVRLELFGTDVEMKAELDALAKSLGLSQLFAPPTQKSKQRYLLMRALWQHDHKQAKKLGQSDVEKIAPESVKKQLGAHGSARLGALALTDVSPSHFSVIDPAQAELMIKAGARYLYSTVESPEHVASILQNGQKSSLRRYLDGQIIDGMSTNEDFSSGGGVGVFTRLVTQSAIMQEGSWTGRRYKVILKPDLLARTDWYGHKGDEFGRAWGLDQKNFGLKLLEDVEGKGSYQDYNELIFRDSIGPQYIGRVVALDETSRNQLLTELEKQKVQAPDGTPLHELVVVSPQFLSYGPAPYEPGGELEFATAAIAEAKKNKPMNLKWFLANAPRSPAHAEIERSLLLSANPKTDEILFEALSIRGAMSLGAEDLDALVPALSKPKPSKGPNRLDQLLETIPGPLLSTGSALVTEKLRARIEKKETTGLDGTSSSAWVGILTKLAARPDAAPAYELARALAFPRLLEEKDVGFLRFLEAHPQVTPADSTAFLKSQLASLEKSGKATQELQLYLGQAKSADSLSETQLSLIRLDQGAVVPLLESALKKHGKLELDGDELAKVFSKLPSTSKVRQFLLGTLAPMLLELGRPEFLSALEKRWTSAPHEKSNLDSKAWIHVIGRHIEQKSSAAFSFSLEHAIASFEWNGDESRTLLERLATMPLLVDPKKAIARAIKGLATEKKPGEHFGTLAWHLAAGDGDTKSLLVSSLIEAGSAGAEKLLDWLERAQGKALPLSETVVAEHFRNASKSGQKRMVEWLSRHHAHELFIGGGPDVIALLEKRLSKQGQWAMPLEDWTQTLSSVAGKAHDGAAEARKLLLEKYALPGFSEAKTVEALTAVGATPKDLGLDAEATAKKALEVLENHIDRLEYDEDSSIGPVVWLLKGGGETLDDAVLTRLLALLPQSAAENTHREYGPVLNQLSNELELSAAQKKAFATAKQKAASAK
;
A
#
# COMPACT_ATOMS: atom_id res chain seq x y z
N MET A 1 9.84 12.37 51.57
CA MET A 1 9.66 12.19 53.03
C MET A 1 9.03 13.45 53.61
N GLY A 2 7.93 13.30 54.36
CA GLY A 2 7.32 14.29 55.27
C GLY A 2 6.45 15.40 54.62
N ALA A 3 5.13 15.21 54.47
CA ALA A 3 4.04 15.54 55.43
C ALA A 3 3.58 17.02 55.30
N VAL A 4 2.48 17.34 54.60
CA VAL A 4 1.03 17.23 54.94
C VAL A 4 0.62 18.02 56.19
N LYS A 5 -0.22 19.05 56.01
CA LYS A 5 -1.52 19.19 56.71
C LYS A 5 -2.42 20.30 56.13
N ASN A 6 -3.65 19.89 55.84
CA ASN A 6 -4.82 20.67 55.43
C ASN A 6 -5.34 21.59 56.55
N VAL A 7 -6.25 22.52 56.21
CA VAL A 7 -7.62 22.71 56.79
C VAL A 7 -8.22 24.05 56.28
N VAL A 8 -9.24 24.00 55.39
CA VAL A 8 -10.70 24.32 55.57
C VAL A 8 -11.07 25.80 55.33
N GLY A 9 -12.10 26.02 54.49
CA GLY A 9 -12.74 27.31 54.14
C GLY A 9 -13.65 27.90 55.25
N PRO A 10 -14.66 28.77 54.98
CA PRO A 10 -15.45 28.93 53.76
C PRO A 10 -15.75 30.41 53.32
N ALA A 11 -16.55 30.53 52.25
CA ALA A 11 -17.08 31.75 51.59
C ALA A 11 -18.27 32.39 52.35
N PRO A 12 -19.21 33.16 51.75
CA PRO A 12 -19.22 34.15 50.64
C PRO A 12 -19.95 35.47 51.05
N THR A 13 -20.03 36.53 50.20
CA THR A 13 -21.28 37.28 49.85
C THR A 13 -21.10 38.56 48.98
N THR A 14 -22.02 38.69 48.00
CA THR A 14 -22.76 39.87 47.46
C THR A 14 -22.09 40.94 46.54
N VAL A 15 -22.45 41.08 45.23
CA VAL A 15 -23.48 41.92 44.50
C VAL A 15 -23.02 43.39 44.21
N PRO A 16 -23.47 44.17 43.19
CA PRO A 16 -23.37 44.09 41.71
C PRO A 16 -22.76 45.36 40.99
N HIS A 17 -22.59 45.24 39.67
CA HIS A 17 -22.42 46.23 38.57
C HIS A 17 -22.49 47.77 38.80
N SER A 18 -21.51 48.50 38.22
CA SER A 18 -21.77 49.68 37.35
C SER A 18 -20.56 50.05 36.46
N LEU A 19 -20.86 50.63 35.29
CA LEU A 19 -19.94 51.05 34.20
C LEU A 19 -19.35 52.45 34.44
N ALA A 20 -18.07 52.67 34.10
CA ALA A 20 -17.58 53.85 33.36
C ALA A 20 -16.05 53.85 33.18
N ASN A 21 -15.60 54.24 31.97
CA ASN A 21 -14.22 54.42 31.53
C ASN A 21 -13.51 55.60 32.21
N THR A 22 -12.18 55.50 32.49
CA THR A 22 -11.12 56.43 32.03
C THR A 22 -9.70 56.10 32.56
N THR A 23 -8.75 56.00 31.62
CA THR A 23 -7.31 56.36 31.65
C THR A 23 -6.31 55.96 32.77
N LYS A 24 -5.29 55.19 32.32
CA LYS A 24 -3.82 55.21 32.61
C LYS A 24 -3.31 55.14 34.07
N SER A 25 -2.64 54.01 34.42
CA SER A 25 -1.20 53.95 34.82
C SER A 25 -0.84 52.79 35.78
N LYS A 26 0.05 51.91 35.29
CA LYS A 26 1.17 51.16 35.92
C LYS A 26 1.00 50.21 37.15
N SER A 27 1.43 48.97 36.85
CA SER A 27 2.29 48.03 37.62
C SER A 27 1.75 47.32 38.87
N SER A 28 1.65 45.98 38.81
CA SER A 28 2.63 45.01 39.36
C SER A 28 1.97 43.69 39.82
N GLY A 29 2.66 42.55 39.62
CA GLY A 29 2.42 41.31 40.35
C GLY A 29 1.80 40.13 39.57
N PRO A 30 2.49 38.96 39.45
CA PRO A 30 2.01 37.76 38.77
C PRO A 30 1.32 36.79 39.73
N LEU A 31 0.37 35.99 39.25
CA LEU A 31 -0.12 34.79 39.95
C LEU A 31 -0.42 33.65 38.97
N GLN A 32 0.22 32.52 39.27
CA GLN A 32 0.13 31.22 38.60
C GLN A 32 -1.20 30.49 38.89
N LYS A 33 -1.71 29.75 37.88
CA LYS A 33 -2.22 28.35 37.93
C LYS A 33 -2.75 27.98 36.53
N ALA A 34 -2.20 26.99 35.81
CA ALA A 34 -2.24 25.52 35.96
C ALA A 34 -3.22 24.90 34.93
N PRO A 35 -2.97 23.66 34.44
CA PRO A 35 -3.05 23.32 33.02
C PRO A 35 -4.36 22.65 32.63
N GLY A 36 -4.88 23.02 31.46
CA GLY A 36 -5.92 22.28 30.75
C GLY A 36 -5.41 21.96 29.36
N SER A 37 -5.33 20.67 29.04
CA SER A 37 -4.92 20.12 27.74
C SER A 37 -5.85 20.60 26.61
N ALA A 38 -5.31 21.35 25.66
CA ALA A 38 -5.92 21.58 24.35
C ALA A 38 -4.83 21.85 23.29
N ASP A 39 -4.81 20.98 22.29
CA ASP A 39 -4.47 21.15 20.88
C ASP A 39 -3.14 21.84 20.49
N ALA A 40 -2.27 21.00 19.93
CA ALA A 40 -0.96 21.32 19.36
C ALA A 40 -0.98 22.17 18.05
N PHE A 41 -2.03 22.95 17.77
CA PHE A 41 -2.13 23.77 16.55
C PHE A 41 -2.20 25.31 16.77
N SER A 42 -2.15 25.81 18.00
CA SER A 42 -2.40 27.25 18.29
C SER A 42 -1.18 28.16 18.44
N VAL A 43 0.06 27.70 18.26
CA VAL A 43 1.24 28.54 18.61
C VAL A 43 1.53 29.68 17.60
N HIS A 44 0.82 29.74 16.46
CA HIS A 44 1.10 30.72 15.39
C HIS A 44 0.32 32.04 15.48
N SER A 45 -0.74 32.14 16.29
CA SER A 45 -1.59 33.34 16.35
C SER A 45 -1.13 34.40 17.36
N ALA A 46 -0.41 34.02 18.43
CA ALA A 46 -0.09 34.94 19.52
C ALA A 46 1.02 35.96 19.19
N ARG A 47 1.77 35.78 18.10
CA ARG A 47 2.84 36.71 17.68
C ARG A 47 2.39 37.77 16.66
N ALA A 48 1.20 37.61 16.07
CA ALA A 48 0.70 38.50 15.01
C ALA A 48 -0.07 39.73 15.52
N ALA A 49 -0.56 39.73 16.76
CA ALA A 49 -1.40 40.82 17.29
C ALA A 49 -0.63 42.05 17.80
N ALA A 50 0.70 42.08 17.70
CA ALA A 50 1.54 43.15 18.25
C ALA A 50 2.09 44.16 17.20
N ILE A 51 1.47 44.26 16.02
CA ILE A 51 1.92 45.17 14.95
C ILE A 51 0.87 46.27 14.70
N VAL A 52 0.75 47.20 15.64
CA VAL A 52 0.26 48.55 15.36
C VAL A 52 1.11 49.50 16.22
N ASP A 53 1.79 50.45 15.59
CA ASP A 53 2.56 51.57 16.17
C ASP A 53 4.03 51.40 16.64
N ALA A 54 4.84 50.56 16.00
CA ALA A 54 6.30 50.73 16.07
C ALA A 54 6.94 50.71 14.69
N THR A 55 7.68 51.77 14.34
CA THR A 55 8.65 51.76 13.23
C THR A 55 9.60 50.57 13.44
N PRO A 56 9.55 49.51 12.63
CA PRO A 56 10.31 48.31 12.92
C PRO A 56 11.78 48.56 12.59
N THR A 57 12.63 48.48 13.61
CA THR A 57 14.07 48.25 13.41
C THR A 57 14.20 46.98 12.56
N PRO A 58 14.98 46.97 11.46
CA PRO A 58 15.07 45.81 10.59
C PRO A 58 15.51 44.59 11.42
N PRO A 59 14.82 43.44 11.33
CA PRO A 59 15.20 42.25 12.08
C PRO A 59 16.65 41.88 11.76
N THR A 60 17.39 41.44 12.78
CA THR A 60 18.69 40.81 12.60
C THR A 60 18.45 39.50 11.85
N VAL A 61 18.67 39.51 10.54
CA VAL A 61 18.45 38.34 9.67
C VAL A 61 19.58 37.35 9.92
N SER A 62 19.36 36.38 10.80
CA SER A 62 20.27 35.25 11.04
C SER A 62 19.46 33.96 11.06
N VAL A 63 20.02 32.85 10.59
CA VAL A 63 19.38 31.54 10.74
C VAL A 63 19.95 30.86 11.99
N PRO A 64 19.10 30.50 12.97
CA PRO A 64 19.56 29.77 14.14
C PRO A 64 20.37 28.53 13.73
N GLY A 65 21.56 28.34 14.31
CA GLY A 65 22.41 27.18 14.05
C GLY A 65 23.26 27.24 12.77
N ILE A 66 23.10 28.25 11.90
CA ILE A 66 23.90 28.39 10.67
C ILE A 66 24.94 29.51 10.85
N PRO A 67 26.25 29.20 10.83
CA PRO A 67 27.29 30.20 10.97
C PRO A 67 27.34 31.16 9.77
N GLU A 68 27.63 32.43 10.05
CA GLU A 68 27.81 33.48 9.03
C GLU A 68 29.28 33.77 8.70
N ALA A 69 30.20 33.04 9.34
CA ALA A 69 31.63 33.14 9.13
C ALA A 69 32.18 31.76 8.78
N PHE A 70 32.83 31.67 7.63
CA PHE A 70 33.54 30.46 7.23
C PHE A 70 34.90 30.41 7.94
N PRO A 71 35.27 29.31 8.62
CA PRO A 71 36.49 29.22 9.43
C PRO A 71 37.74 29.00 8.55
N ILE A 72 37.96 29.82 7.53
CA ILE A 72 39.08 29.69 6.58
C ILE A 72 40.46 29.73 7.26
N ALA A 73 40.56 30.41 8.41
CA ALA A 73 41.79 30.48 9.18
C ALA A 73 42.13 29.16 9.90
N ASP A 74 41.14 28.31 10.16
CA ASP A 74 41.28 27.08 10.93
C ASP A 74 40.20 26.07 10.52
N LEU A 75 40.53 25.26 9.50
CA LEU A 75 39.61 24.28 8.92
C LEU A 75 39.21 23.17 9.92
N SER A 76 39.97 22.97 11.00
CA SER A 76 39.65 21.96 12.04
C SER A 76 38.30 22.22 12.73
N LYS A 77 37.82 23.47 12.67
CA LYS A 77 36.49 23.87 13.18
C LYS A 77 35.32 23.42 12.32
N ILE A 78 35.59 22.90 11.12
CA ILE A 78 34.57 22.29 10.26
C ILE A 78 34.38 20.85 10.72
N SER A 79 33.21 20.57 11.30
CA SER A 79 32.79 19.21 11.64
C SER A 79 32.60 18.39 10.37
N GLY A 80 31.79 18.92 9.45
CA GLY A 80 31.54 18.40 8.11
C GLY A 80 31.10 16.94 8.07
N ARG A 81 30.48 16.42 9.14
CA ARG A 81 30.05 15.02 9.23
C ARG A 81 28.71 14.76 8.55
N GLY A 82 28.47 13.50 8.20
CA GLY A 82 27.25 13.03 7.54
C GLY A 82 27.24 13.30 6.03
N TYR A 83 26.23 12.77 5.34
CA TYR A 83 25.98 13.05 3.91
C TYR A 83 25.90 14.55 3.60
N VAL A 84 25.48 15.32 4.59
CA VAL A 84 25.09 16.70 4.44
C VAL A 84 26.22 17.69 4.77
N GLY A 85 27.07 17.41 5.76
CA GLY A 85 28.11 18.35 6.18
C GLY A 85 27.57 19.65 6.80
N ASP A 86 28.46 20.63 6.95
CA ASP A 86 28.17 21.93 7.55
C ASP A 86 27.73 22.93 6.46
N VAL A 87 26.83 23.85 6.82
CA VAL A 87 26.37 24.92 5.93
C VAL A 87 26.67 26.27 6.53
N TYR A 88 27.08 27.19 5.66
CA TYR A 88 27.43 28.56 6.00
C TYR A 88 26.57 29.53 5.20
N LEU A 89 26.06 30.56 5.90
CA LEU A 89 25.41 31.70 5.28
C LEU A 89 26.49 32.75 4.96
N LEU A 90 26.93 32.79 3.72
CA LEU A 90 28.01 33.66 3.25
C LEU A 90 27.51 34.53 2.11
N ASP A 91 28.03 35.75 1.99
CA ASP A 91 27.64 36.58 0.87
C ASP A 91 28.66 37.67 0.54
N GLY A 92 29.71 37.24 -0.17
CA GLY A 92 30.54 38.12 -1.00
C GLY A 92 29.85 38.60 -2.28
N GLY A 93 28.54 38.41 -2.43
CA GLY A 93 27.71 38.90 -3.54
C GLY A 93 27.53 37.96 -4.73
N SER A 94 28.27 36.85 -4.72
CA SER A 94 28.41 35.94 -5.87
C SER A 94 27.68 34.61 -5.70
N LEU A 95 27.27 34.27 -4.47
CA LEU A 95 26.66 32.99 -4.12
C LEU A 95 25.17 32.98 -4.39
N GLU A 96 24.72 31.98 -5.14
CA GLU A 96 23.30 31.67 -5.24
C GLU A 96 22.77 31.24 -3.86
N GLY A 97 21.74 31.94 -3.38
CA GLY A 97 21.12 31.63 -2.10
C GLY A 97 21.98 31.95 -0.87
N MET A 98 23.10 32.68 -1.00
CA MET A 98 24.04 32.96 0.10
C MET A 98 24.60 31.69 0.78
N LYS A 99 24.67 30.58 0.04
CA LYS A 99 24.92 29.25 0.61
C LYS A 99 26.27 28.70 0.17
N LEU A 100 27.07 28.29 1.15
CA LEU A 100 28.22 27.40 0.95
C LEU A 100 28.06 26.19 1.86
N GLN A 101 28.35 25.02 1.32
CA GLN A 101 28.37 23.76 2.05
C GLN A 101 29.81 23.25 2.15
N ALA A 102 30.21 22.76 3.32
CA ALA A 102 31.53 22.19 3.56
C ALA A 102 31.40 20.82 4.24
N ARG A 103 32.14 19.82 3.77
CA ARG A 103 32.01 18.45 4.26
C ARG A 103 33.33 17.72 4.30
N ARG A 104 33.54 16.95 5.38
CA ARG A 104 34.71 16.08 5.51
C ARG A 104 34.53 14.85 4.64
N ILE A 105 35.55 14.56 3.85
CA ILE A 105 35.60 13.40 2.97
C ILE A 105 36.91 12.64 3.19
N ARG A 106 36.98 11.42 2.67
CA ARG A 106 38.20 10.64 2.53
C ARG A 106 38.31 10.07 1.13
N GLU A 107 39.54 10.01 0.63
CA GLU A 107 39.90 9.36 -0.63
C GLU A 107 41.00 8.35 -0.33
N SER A 108 40.65 7.05 -0.40
CA SER A 108 41.59 5.96 -0.09
C SER A 108 42.25 6.13 1.29
N GLY A 109 41.47 6.53 2.30
CA GLY A 109 41.95 6.79 3.66
C GLY A 109 42.61 8.16 3.88
N THR A 110 42.89 8.94 2.84
CA THR A 110 43.45 10.30 2.98
C THR A 110 42.35 11.27 3.40
N PRO A 111 42.51 12.03 4.51
CA PRO A 111 41.54 13.05 4.92
C PRO A 111 41.39 14.14 3.86
N GLY A 112 40.18 14.67 3.75
CA GLY A 112 39.87 15.74 2.82
C GLY A 112 38.69 16.60 3.23
N LEU A 113 38.49 17.68 2.46
CA LEU A 113 37.41 18.65 2.62
C LEU A 113 36.82 18.95 1.24
N GLU A 114 35.51 18.79 1.11
CA GLU A 114 34.75 19.22 -0.05
C GLU A 114 33.99 20.52 0.25
N LEU A 115 34.14 21.53 -0.60
CA LEU A 115 33.30 22.73 -0.61
C LEU A 115 32.38 22.70 -1.83
N THR A 116 31.09 22.90 -1.63
CA THR A 116 30.09 22.96 -2.70
C THR A 116 29.29 24.25 -2.61
N PHE A 117 29.17 24.95 -3.73
CA PHE A 117 28.36 26.15 -3.85
C PHE A 117 27.92 26.40 -5.30
N ARG A 118 27.01 27.35 -5.51
CA ARG A 118 26.56 27.77 -6.85
C ARG A 118 26.84 29.25 -7.07
N LEU A 119 27.33 29.59 -8.25
CA LEU A 119 27.58 30.97 -8.69
C LEU A 119 26.56 31.39 -9.75
N GLN A 120 26.17 32.66 -9.70
CA GLN A 120 25.21 33.26 -10.62
C GLN A 120 25.77 34.50 -11.32
N GLY A 121 25.14 34.88 -12.43
CA GLY A 121 25.46 36.11 -13.17
C GLY A 121 26.93 36.20 -13.61
N GLN A 122 27.53 37.37 -13.40
CA GLN A 122 28.91 37.68 -13.82
C GLN A 122 29.98 37.04 -12.93
N ALA A 123 29.65 36.60 -11.71
CA ALA A 123 30.62 35.92 -10.85
C ALA A 123 31.04 34.58 -11.46
N HIS A 124 30.07 33.83 -12.00
CA HIS A 124 30.33 32.60 -12.74
C HIS A 124 31.21 32.86 -13.98
N ASP A 125 30.90 33.88 -14.78
CA ASP A 125 31.67 34.21 -15.98
C ASP A 125 33.13 34.59 -15.66
N ARG A 126 33.33 35.36 -14.58
CA ARG A 126 34.67 35.73 -14.08
C ARG A 126 35.47 34.51 -13.66
N LEU A 127 34.86 33.58 -12.90
CA LEU A 127 35.52 32.34 -12.49
C LEU A 127 35.88 31.47 -13.69
N MET A 128 34.96 31.30 -14.65
CA MET A 128 35.21 30.54 -15.87
C MET A 128 36.39 31.10 -16.67
N ALA A 129 36.47 32.43 -16.81
CA ALA A 129 37.60 33.08 -17.49
C ALA A 129 38.92 32.89 -16.74
N ALA A 130 38.91 33.03 -15.41
CA ALA A 130 40.09 32.81 -14.58
C ALA A 130 40.58 31.36 -14.64
N ALA A 131 39.67 30.38 -14.55
CA ALA A 131 40.00 28.96 -14.63
C ALA A 131 40.60 28.58 -15.98
N LYS A 132 40.02 29.07 -17.10
CA LYS A 132 40.60 28.86 -18.44
C LYS A 132 42.00 29.46 -18.55
N LYS A 133 42.20 30.67 -18.03
CA LYS A 133 43.53 31.32 -18.01
C LYS A 133 44.55 30.53 -17.18
N ALA A 134 44.08 29.85 -16.13
CA ALA A 134 44.88 28.97 -15.29
C ALA A 134 45.11 27.57 -15.88
N GLY A 135 44.60 27.28 -17.09
CA GLY A 135 44.81 25.99 -17.77
C GLY A 135 43.81 24.89 -17.40
N ALA A 136 42.62 25.24 -16.90
CA ALA A 136 41.57 24.27 -16.61
C ALA A 136 41.19 23.44 -17.85
N ALA A 137 41.09 22.13 -17.69
CA ALA A 137 40.69 21.20 -18.73
C ALA A 137 39.17 21.12 -18.82
N SER A 138 38.65 20.90 -20.04
CA SER A 138 37.23 20.64 -20.27
C SER A 138 36.94 19.15 -20.11
N GLY A 139 35.79 18.81 -19.54
CA GLY A 139 35.38 17.43 -19.35
C GLY A 139 33.90 17.26 -18.99
N PRO A 140 33.47 16.01 -18.78
CA PRO A 140 32.12 15.70 -18.34
C PRO A 140 31.87 16.12 -16.89
N LEU A 141 30.59 16.21 -16.53
CA LEU A 141 30.15 16.40 -15.15
C LEU A 141 30.01 15.03 -14.48
N GLU A 142 30.86 14.77 -13.48
CA GLU A 142 30.86 13.53 -12.70
C GLU A 142 30.55 13.75 -11.22
N PHE A 143 29.81 12.80 -10.65
CA PHE A 143 29.48 12.74 -9.23
C PHE A 143 30.05 11.46 -8.63
N LYS A 144 30.87 11.59 -7.58
CA LYS A 144 31.43 10.43 -6.87
C LYS A 144 30.39 9.85 -5.92
N ALA A 145 30.17 8.55 -5.97
CA ALA A 145 29.36 7.86 -4.98
C ALA A 145 30.13 7.74 -3.66
N ARG A 146 29.42 7.86 -2.54
CA ARG A 146 30.04 7.97 -1.21
C ARG A 146 29.37 7.06 -0.20
N ALA A 147 30.19 6.51 0.70
CA ALA A 147 29.72 5.69 1.82
C ALA A 147 30.00 6.42 3.14
N LEU A 148 29.02 6.42 4.05
CA LEU A 148 29.18 7.02 5.37
C LEU A 148 29.96 6.08 6.29
N GLY A 149 31.14 6.53 6.74
CA GLY A 149 31.93 5.83 7.74
C GLY A 149 31.28 5.89 9.14
N SER A 150 31.70 4.98 10.03
CA SER A 150 31.21 4.91 11.41
C SER A 150 31.54 6.15 12.25
N ASP A 151 32.58 6.89 11.86
CA ASP A 151 32.96 8.19 12.42
C ASP A 151 32.13 9.36 11.87
N GLY A 152 31.24 9.10 10.92
CA GLY A 152 30.43 10.09 10.24
C GLY A 152 31.16 10.83 9.12
N ILE A 153 32.36 10.39 8.70
CA ILE A 153 33.09 10.95 7.56
C ILE A 153 32.79 10.11 6.31
N LEU A 154 32.58 10.76 5.16
CA LEU A 154 32.27 10.07 3.92
C LEU A 154 33.53 9.58 3.22
N GLU A 155 33.54 8.32 2.83
CA GLU A 155 34.56 7.75 1.96
C GLU A 155 34.08 7.82 0.50
N ASN A 156 34.90 8.39 -0.38
CA ASN A 156 34.68 8.29 -1.81
C ASN A 156 34.83 6.82 -2.25
N THR A 157 33.87 6.34 -3.00
CA THR A 157 33.90 4.98 -3.57
C THR A 157 34.39 5.01 -5.02
N LYS A 158 34.70 3.84 -5.57
CA LYS A 158 35.03 3.71 -7.00
C LYS A 158 33.84 3.95 -7.94
N LYS A 159 32.61 3.97 -7.42
CA LYS A 159 31.41 4.20 -8.22
C LYS A 159 31.25 5.71 -8.45
N SER A 160 30.90 6.09 -9.68
CA SER A 160 30.51 7.46 -10.04
C SER A 160 29.20 7.45 -10.83
N GLY A 161 28.55 8.60 -10.91
CA GLY A 161 27.41 8.88 -11.77
C GLY A 161 27.74 10.00 -12.74
N ARG A 162 27.28 9.87 -13.99
CA ARG A 162 27.41 10.87 -15.05
C ARG A 162 26.02 11.24 -15.56
N VAL A 163 25.80 12.53 -15.78
CA VAL A 163 24.58 13.05 -16.42
C VAL A 163 24.91 13.25 -17.90
N THR A 164 24.06 12.73 -18.78
CA THR A 164 24.28 12.78 -20.23
C THR A 164 23.46 13.87 -20.91
N ALA A 165 23.85 14.27 -22.13
CA ALA A 165 23.20 15.33 -22.90
C ALA A 165 21.90 14.91 -23.60
N ASP A 166 21.46 13.66 -23.44
CA ASP A 166 20.30 13.11 -24.12
C ASP A 166 19.00 13.48 -23.39
N SER A 167 18.24 14.43 -23.95
CA SER A 167 16.93 14.81 -23.44
C SER A 167 16.11 15.61 -24.45
N GLY A 168 14.85 15.19 -24.66
CA GLY A 168 13.86 15.95 -25.43
C GLY A 168 13.36 17.24 -24.76
N HIS A 169 13.69 17.47 -23.48
CA HIS A 169 13.19 18.60 -22.67
C HIS A 169 14.27 19.65 -22.36
N ALA A 170 15.45 19.51 -22.97
CA ALA A 170 16.54 20.45 -22.83
C ALA A 170 16.25 21.80 -23.51
N PRO A 171 16.73 22.93 -22.95
CA PRO A 171 16.69 24.21 -23.67
C PRO A 171 17.68 24.21 -24.83
N LYS A 172 17.41 25.05 -25.84
CA LYS A 172 18.24 25.18 -27.06
C LYS A 172 19.70 25.60 -26.79
N ASP A 173 20.00 26.17 -25.64
CA ASP A 173 21.34 26.64 -25.28
C ASP A 173 22.18 25.56 -24.56
N MET A 174 21.60 24.39 -24.26
CA MET A 174 22.33 23.25 -23.74
C MET A 174 23.20 22.62 -24.84
N ALA A 175 24.42 22.22 -24.49
CA ALA A 175 25.29 21.54 -25.44
C ALA A 175 24.80 20.11 -25.69
N HIS A 176 24.86 19.68 -26.96
CA HIS A 176 24.48 18.32 -27.41
C HIS A 176 25.48 17.23 -27.00
N SER A 177 26.67 17.61 -26.54
CA SER A 177 27.65 16.71 -25.92
C SER A 177 27.95 17.20 -24.51
N ASP A 178 28.10 16.26 -23.59
CA ASP A 178 28.42 16.49 -22.19
C ASP A 178 29.93 16.57 -21.91
N ASP A 179 30.80 16.32 -22.89
CA ASP A 179 32.26 16.35 -22.75
C ASP A 179 32.83 17.74 -22.40
N ASN A 180 32.00 18.79 -22.49
CA ASN A 180 32.38 20.17 -22.18
C ASN A 180 31.49 20.81 -21.11
N TRP A 181 30.85 20.00 -20.27
CA TRP A 181 29.93 20.48 -19.25
C TRP A 181 30.64 21.00 -17.99
N CYS A 182 31.88 20.60 -17.76
CA CYS A 182 32.67 21.01 -16.61
C CYS A 182 34.06 21.51 -17.04
N LEU A 183 34.58 22.53 -16.35
CA LEU A 183 36.00 22.84 -16.33
C LEU A 183 36.61 22.35 -15.02
N SER A 184 37.70 21.61 -15.11
CA SER A 184 38.43 21.08 -13.96
C SER A 184 39.85 21.62 -13.95
N LEU A 185 40.29 22.13 -12.80
CA LEU A 185 41.65 22.58 -12.57
C LEU A 185 42.22 21.84 -11.36
N GLU A 186 43.36 21.18 -11.56
CA GLU A 186 44.12 20.59 -10.47
C GLU A 186 44.92 21.68 -9.73
N GLY A 187 44.90 21.58 -8.40
CA GLY A 187 45.70 22.39 -7.50
C GLY A 187 47.10 21.81 -7.32
N ASN A 188 47.95 22.57 -6.61
CA ASN A 188 49.36 22.24 -6.45
C ASN A 188 49.63 21.06 -5.50
N LYS A 189 48.66 20.66 -4.66
CA LYS A 189 48.81 19.62 -3.61
C LYS A 189 47.74 18.54 -3.69
N GLY A 190 47.22 18.29 -4.90
CA GLY A 190 46.22 17.24 -5.14
C GLY A 190 44.78 17.69 -4.86
N GLY A 191 44.57 18.94 -4.45
CA GLY A 191 43.25 19.55 -4.48
C GLY A 191 42.78 19.76 -5.92
N SER A 192 41.48 19.94 -6.12
CA SER A 192 40.88 20.22 -7.42
C SER A 192 39.69 21.16 -7.30
N ILE A 193 39.41 21.87 -8.37
CA ILE A 193 38.17 22.64 -8.53
C ILE A 193 37.48 22.27 -9.84
N SER A 194 36.19 21.97 -9.73
CA SER A 194 35.29 21.64 -10.84
C SER A 194 34.21 22.71 -10.96
N ILE A 195 34.05 23.29 -12.16
CA ILE A 195 33.16 24.42 -12.43
C ILE A 195 32.23 24.05 -13.59
N VAL A 196 30.94 23.93 -13.29
CA VAL A 196 29.93 23.55 -14.29
C VAL A 196 29.57 24.74 -15.17
N THR A 197 29.59 24.54 -16.48
CA THR A 197 29.35 25.61 -17.46
C THR A 197 27.87 25.97 -17.58
N LYS A 198 27.57 27.12 -18.19
CA LYS A 198 26.20 27.54 -18.53
C LYS A 198 25.56 26.73 -19.67
N LYS A 199 26.34 25.87 -20.35
CA LYS A 199 25.85 25.00 -21.44
C LYS A 199 25.60 23.55 -20.98
N ALA A 200 25.90 23.23 -19.73
CA ALA A 200 25.61 21.92 -19.15
C ALA A 200 24.10 21.72 -18.89
N ALA A 201 23.75 20.52 -18.42
CA ALA A 201 22.43 20.22 -17.84
C ALA A 201 21.97 21.36 -16.92
N VAL A 202 20.75 21.85 -17.14
CA VAL A 202 20.21 23.06 -16.50
C VAL A 202 20.30 22.98 -14.98
N SER A 203 20.05 21.79 -14.41
CA SER A 203 20.08 21.59 -12.97
C SER A 203 21.46 21.89 -12.35
N ALA A 204 22.54 21.57 -13.05
CA ALA A 204 23.90 21.68 -12.55
C ALA A 204 24.58 23.03 -12.90
N ARG A 205 23.97 23.87 -13.75
CA ARG A 205 24.58 25.14 -14.19
C ARG A 205 25.00 26.01 -13.02
N GLY A 206 26.26 26.47 -13.04
CA GLY A 206 26.83 27.33 -12.01
C GLY A 206 27.33 26.60 -10.76
N LEU A 207 27.17 25.28 -10.67
CA LEU A 207 27.75 24.47 -9.60
C LEU A 207 29.27 24.55 -9.61
N VAL A 208 29.86 24.75 -8.43
CA VAL A 208 31.29 24.70 -8.19
C VAL A 208 31.56 23.72 -7.05
N ARG A 209 32.55 22.84 -7.24
CA ARG A 209 33.03 21.90 -6.24
C ARG A 209 34.53 22.06 -6.07
N LEU A 210 34.99 22.26 -4.85
CA LEU A 210 36.40 22.15 -4.49
C LEU A 210 36.60 20.89 -3.64
N GLU A 211 37.54 20.03 -4.03
CA GLU A 211 37.99 18.90 -3.20
C GLU A 211 39.44 19.17 -2.79
N LEU A 212 39.71 19.13 -1.49
CA LEU A 212 41.03 19.37 -0.90
C LEU A 212 41.44 18.12 -0.11
N PHE A 213 42.71 17.75 -0.12
CA PHE A 213 43.21 16.55 0.57
C PHE A 213 44.47 16.85 1.39
N GLY A 214 44.69 16.03 2.42
CA GLY A 214 45.80 16.16 3.35
C GLY A 214 45.37 16.68 4.73
N THR A 215 46.34 17.18 5.48
CA THR A 215 46.10 17.81 6.80
C THR A 215 45.34 19.13 6.65
N ASP A 216 44.69 19.60 7.72
CA ASP A 216 43.99 20.89 7.71
C ASP A 216 44.89 22.07 7.32
N VAL A 217 46.19 22.00 7.66
CA VAL A 217 47.19 23.01 7.28
C VAL A 217 47.46 22.98 5.78
N GLU A 218 47.59 21.78 5.20
CA GLU A 218 47.81 21.61 3.76
C GLU A 218 46.59 22.04 2.95
N MET A 219 45.39 21.59 3.36
CA MET A 219 44.13 21.97 2.74
C MET A 219 43.90 23.47 2.80
N LYS A 220 44.22 24.12 3.93
CA LYS A 220 44.13 25.58 4.05
C LYS A 220 45.07 26.28 3.06
N ALA A 221 46.33 25.87 3.00
CA ALA A 221 47.30 26.48 2.10
C ALA A 221 46.88 26.35 0.62
N GLU A 222 46.30 25.22 0.25
CA GLU A 222 45.77 25.00 -1.09
C GLU A 222 44.49 25.80 -1.37
N LEU A 223 43.57 25.86 -0.41
CA LEU A 223 42.38 26.70 -0.50
C LEU A 223 42.73 28.18 -0.68
N ASP A 224 43.70 28.70 0.08
CA ASP A 224 44.18 30.08 -0.06
C ASP A 224 44.80 30.32 -1.43
N ALA A 225 45.59 29.37 -1.94
CA ALA A 225 46.22 29.47 -3.27
C ALA A 225 45.17 29.51 -4.39
N LEU A 226 44.20 28.59 -4.37
CA LEU A 226 43.10 28.54 -5.34
C LEU A 226 42.19 29.77 -5.23
N ALA A 227 41.85 30.18 -4.01
CA ALA A 227 40.99 31.33 -3.79
C ALA A 227 41.63 32.62 -4.30
N LYS A 228 42.94 32.78 -4.13
CA LYS A 228 43.67 33.93 -4.64
C LYS A 228 43.83 33.89 -6.16
N SER A 229 44.21 32.75 -6.73
CA SER A 229 44.46 32.62 -8.18
C SER A 229 43.19 32.78 -9.02
N LEU A 230 42.04 32.32 -8.49
CA LEU A 230 40.75 32.35 -9.17
C LEU A 230 39.86 33.52 -8.73
N GLY A 231 40.32 34.36 -7.80
CA GLY A 231 39.57 35.52 -7.32
C GLY A 231 38.33 35.17 -6.47
N LEU A 232 38.36 34.05 -5.74
CA LEU A 232 37.26 33.57 -4.89
C LEU A 232 37.32 34.12 -3.45
N SER A 233 38.33 34.90 -3.06
CA SER A 233 38.49 35.32 -1.65
C SER A 233 37.26 36.02 -1.06
N GLN A 234 36.52 36.80 -1.85
CA GLN A 234 35.31 37.48 -1.40
C GLN A 234 34.17 36.51 -1.06
N LEU A 235 34.16 35.31 -1.62
CA LEU A 235 33.12 34.30 -1.41
C LEU A 235 32.98 33.89 0.07
N PHE A 236 34.10 33.92 0.80
CA PHE A 236 34.15 33.53 2.22
C PHE A 236 33.80 34.66 3.18
N ALA A 237 33.46 35.85 2.66
CA ALA A 237 33.10 36.99 3.47
C ALA A 237 31.71 36.80 4.12
N PRO A 238 31.54 37.25 5.39
CA PRO A 238 30.23 37.29 6.03
C PRO A 238 29.24 38.17 5.27
N PRO A 239 27.95 37.81 5.26
CA PRO A 239 26.90 38.60 4.64
C PRO A 239 26.70 39.95 5.34
N THR A 240 26.59 41.03 4.57
CA THR A 240 26.24 42.35 5.12
C THR A 240 24.73 42.44 5.36
N GLN A 241 24.28 43.31 6.28
CA GLN A 241 22.84 43.53 6.49
C GLN A 241 22.12 43.94 5.20
N LYS A 242 22.76 44.78 4.38
CA LYS A 242 22.22 45.24 3.09
C LYS A 242 22.03 44.09 2.11
N SER A 243 22.97 43.15 2.08
CA SER A 243 22.91 42.03 1.16
C SER A 243 21.83 41.02 1.58
N LYS A 244 21.70 40.73 2.89
CA LYS A 244 20.57 39.95 3.44
C LYS A 244 19.21 40.55 3.09
N GLN A 245 19.03 41.85 3.33
CA GLN A 245 17.79 42.55 2.99
C GLN A 245 17.47 42.46 1.50
N ARG A 246 18.47 42.66 0.63
CA ARG A 246 18.32 42.49 -0.81
C ARG A 246 17.86 41.08 -1.17
N TYR A 247 18.48 40.06 -0.59
CA TYR A 247 18.14 38.67 -0.88
C TYR A 247 16.69 38.36 -0.49
N LEU A 248 16.29 38.69 0.74
CA LEU A 248 14.89 38.54 1.20
C LEU A 248 13.90 39.19 0.24
N LEU A 249 14.16 40.44 -0.13
CA LEU A 249 13.32 41.23 -1.02
C LEU A 249 13.25 40.66 -2.44
N MET A 250 14.38 40.26 -3.00
CA MET A 250 14.44 39.68 -4.34
C MET A 250 13.70 38.34 -4.41
N ARG A 251 13.79 37.52 -3.35
CA ARG A 251 13.05 36.26 -3.25
C ARG A 251 11.53 36.49 -3.21
N ALA A 252 11.06 37.45 -2.40
CA ALA A 252 9.64 37.81 -2.37
C ALA A 252 9.17 38.39 -3.71
N LEU A 253 9.97 39.26 -4.35
CA LEU A 253 9.65 39.81 -5.68
C LEU A 253 9.58 38.71 -6.74
N TRP A 254 10.43 37.69 -6.66
CA TRP A 254 10.42 36.57 -7.60
C TRP A 254 9.09 35.84 -7.67
N GLN A 255 8.44 35.66 -6.51
CA GLN A 255 7.12 35.02 -6.44
C GLN A 255 5.98 35.98 -6.80
N HIS A 256 6.10 37.24 -6.40
CA HIS A 256 5.03 38.22 -6.57
C HIS A 256 4.97 38.81 -7.98
N ASP A 257 6.11 39.19 -8.54
CA ASP A 257 6.25 39.77 -9.89
C ASP A 257 7.56 39.25 -10.51
N HIS A 258 7.48 38.05 -11.06
CA HIS A 258 8.61 37.37 -11.69
C HIS A 258 9.19 38.18 -12.85
N LYS A 259 8.35 38.92 -13.59
CA LYS A 259 8.80 39.74 -14.72
C LYS A 259 9.75 40.85 -14.24
N GLN A 260 9.40 41.55 -13.17
CA GLN A 260 10.26 42.59 -12.60
C GLN A 260 11.47 42.00 -11.88
N ALA A 261 11.31 40.89 -11.17
CA ALA A 261 12.44 40.18 -10.55
C ALA A 261 13.49 39.77 -11.60
N LYS A 262 13.06 39.20 -12.73
CA LYS A 262 13.91 38.82 -13.85
C LYS A 262 14.62 40.02 -14.45
N LYS A 263 13.92 41.14 -14.66
CA LYS A 263 14.51 42.39 -15.17
C LYS A 263 15.60 42.93 -14.24
N LEU A 264 15.36 42.93 -12.93
CA LEU A 264 16.37 43.36 -11.96
C LEU A 264 17.55 42.40 -11.89
N GLY A 265 17.30 41.09 -11.91
CA GLY A 265 18.31 40.04 -11.83
C GLY A 265 19.21 39.90 -13.07
N GLN A 266 18.89 40.55 -14.18
CA GLN A 266 19.79 40.65 -15.35
C GLN A 266 21.01 41.55 -15.07
N SER A 267 20.89 42.47 -14.13
CA SER A 267 22.00 43.31 -13.68
C SER A 267 22.83 42.58 -12.63
N ASP A 268 23.99 43.14 -12.32
CA ASP A 268 24.78 42.70 -11.16
C ASP A 268 23.92 42.80 -9.89
N VAL A 269 23.56 41.64 -9.32
CA VAL A 269 22.68 41.56 -8.14
C VAL A 269 23.28 42.33 -6.98
N GLU A 270 24.62 42.40 -6.89
CA GLU A 270 25.33 43.17 -5.87
C GLU A 270 25.06 44.67 -5.92
N LYS A 271 24.68 45.18 -7.09
CA LYS A 271 24.40 46.60 -7.33
C LYS A 271 22.93 46.98 -7.13
N ILE A 272 22.04 46.00 -6.96
CA ILE A 272 20.63 46.25 -6.71
C ILE A 272 20.47 46.86 -5.31
N ALA A 273 19.87 48.04 -5.21
CA ALA A 273 19.58 48.64 -3.90
C ALA A 273 18.33 47.97 -3.28
N PRO A 274 18.32 47.59 -1.99
CA PRO A 274 17.10 47.07 -1.35
C PRO A 274 15.88 47.96 -1.58
N GLU A 275 16.04 49.28 -1.48
CA GLU A 275 14.98 50.27 -1.71
C GLU A 275 14.35 50.21 -3.11
N SER A 276 15.12 49.86 -4.15
CA SER A 276 14.55 49.72 -5.50
C SER A 276 13.64 48.50 -5.59
N VAL A 277 13.98 47.40 -4.90
CA VAL A 277 13.15 46.18 -4.83
C VAL A 277 11.90 46.44 -3.98
N LYS A 278 12.05 47.13 -2.84
CA LYS A 278 10.91 47.56 -2.01
C LYS A 278 9.89 48.37 -2.80
N LYS A 279 10.36 49.32 -3.62
CA LYS A 279 9.50 50.13 -4.48
C LYS A 279 8.72 49.28 -5.48
N GLN A 280 9.31 48.23 -6.04
CA GLN A 280 8.62 47.32 -6.97
C GLN A 280 7.57 46.45 -6.28
N LEU A 281 7.82 46.04 -5.03
CA LEU A 281 6.83 45.30 -4.24
C LEU A 281 5.66 46.19 -3.76
N GLY A 282 5.80 47.52 -3.81
CA GLY A 282 4.73 48.48 -3.53
C GLY A 282 4.17 48.43 -2.09
N ALA A 283 2.93 48.90 -1.92
CA ALA A 283 2.23 48.89 -0.63
C ALA A 283 1.96 47.45 -0.11
N HIS A 284 1.73 46.50 -1.03
CA HIS A 284 1.61 45.08 -0.70
C HIS A 284 2.93 44.44 -0.24
N GLY A 285 4.07 45.06 -0.57
CA GLY A 285 5.42 44.63 -0.19
C GLY A 285 5.95 45.16 1.14
N SER A 286 5.51 46.35 1.54
CA SER A 286 6.06 47.07 2.69
C SER A 286 5.61 46.47 4.02
N ALA A 287 4.37 45.97 4.11
CA ALA A 287 3.88 45.20 5.26
C ALA A 287 4.45 43.76 5.29
N ARG A 288 4.63 43.12 4.12
CA ARG A 288 5.23 41.77 3.98
C ARG A 288 6.67 41.70 4.50
N LEU A 289 7.44 42.77 4.31
CA LEU A 289 8.85 42.86 4.65
C LEU A 289 9.18 42.58 6.12
N GLY A 290 8.32 43.01 7.04
CA GLY A 290 8.53 42.78 8.48
C GLY A 290 8.43 41.31 8.88
N ALA A 291 7.78 40.48 8.05
CA ALA A 291 7.58 39.06 8.30
C ALA A 291 8.53 38.15 7.51
N LEU A 292 9.25 38.68 6.51
CA LEU A 292 10.21 37.89 5.73
C LEU A 292 11.36 37.43 6.63
N ALA A 293 11.60 36.12 6.63
CA ALA A 293 12.66 35.52 7.42
C ALA A 293 13.45 34.51 6.60
N LEU A 294 14.71 34.32 6.98
CA LEU A 294 15.56 33.26 6.46
C LEU A 294 15.47 32.11 7.48
N THR A 295 15.05 30.93 7.03
CA THR A 295 14.70 29.82 7.93
C THR A 295 15.27 28.51 7.40
N ASP A 296 15.72 27.65 8.31
CA ASP A 296 16.07 26.27 7.99
C ASP A 296 14.80 25.50 7.59
N VAL A 297 14.78 24.97 6.36
CA VAL A 297 13.63 24.27 5.77
C VAL A 297 13.88 22.77 5.61
N SER A 298 15.10 22.31 5.84
CA SER A 298 15.52 20.91 5.85
C SER A 298 17.00 20.85 6.20
N PRO A 299 17.54 19.73 6.72
CA PRO A 299 18.96 19.62 7.01
C PRO A 299 19.83 20.14 5.86
N SER A 300 20.68 21.14 6.12
CA SER A 300 21.51 21.90 5.17
C SER A 300 20.85 22.81 4.14
N HIS A 301 19.56 23.06 4.21
CA HIS A 301 18.92 23.98 3.29
C HIS A 301 18.10 25.00 4.05
N PHE A 302 18.35 26.27 3.73
CA PHE A 302 17.57 27.37 4.24
C PHE A 302 16.96 28.13 3.07
N SER A 303 15.80 28.71 3.31
CA SER A 303 15.08 29.49 2.31
C SER A 303 14.50 30.75 2.94
N VAL A 304 14.09 31.68 2.10
CA VAL A 304 13.31 32.83 2.52
C VAL A 304 11.85 32.41 2.62
N ILE A 305 11.25 32.66 3.77
CA ILE A 305 9.85 32.41 4.09
C ILE A 305 9.07 33.72 3.98
N ASP A 306 7.98 33.70 3.22
CA ASP A 306 6.95 34.73 3.10
C ASP A 306 5.59 34.15 3.56
N PRO A 307 5.25 34.28 4.85
CA PRO A 307 3.98 33.76 5.37
C PRO A 307 2.75 34.33 4.65
N ALA A 308 2.80 35.60 4.24
CA ALA A 308 1.68 36.25 3.55
C ALA A 308 1.40 35.62 2.17
N GLN A 309 2.42 35.04 1.52
CA GLN A 309 2.21 34.28 0.28
C GLN A 309 1.38 33.02 0.55
N ALA A 310 1.73 32.23 1.56
CA ALA A 310 0.97 31.03 1.91
C ALA A 310 -0.46 31.40 2.30
N GLU A 311 -0.66 32.42 3.14
CA GLU A 311 -2.00 32.90 3.55
C GLU A 311 -2.86 33.27 2.34
N LEU A 312 -2.31 34.01 1.38
CA LEU A 312 -3.04 34.39 0.17
C LEU A 312 -3.39 33.17 -0.69
N MET A 313 -2.45 32.24 -0.86
CA MET A 313 -2.72 31.02 -1.62
C MET A 313 -3.78 30.15 -0.93
N ILE A 314 -3.74 30.03 0.39
CA ILE A 314 -4.74 29.30 1.19
C ILE A 314 -6.12 29.93 1.02
N LYS A 315 -6.20 31.26 1.19
CA LYS A 315 -7.44 32.04 0.99
C LYS A 315 -7.98 31.89 -0.43
N ALA A 316 -7.09 31.81 -1.41
CA ALA A 316 -7.46 31.61 -2.82
C ALA A 316 -7.81 30.16 -3.17
N GLY A 317 -7.61 29.19 -2.28
CA GLY A 317 -8.05 27.80 -2.50
C GLY A 317 -6.96 26.74 -2.41
N ALA A 318 -5.69 27.07 -2.16
CA ALA A 318 -4.65 26.07 -1.89
C ALA A 318 -4.91 25.35 -0.55
N ARG A 319 -4.70 24.03 -0.48
CA ARG A 319 -5.02 23.24 0.72
C ARG A 319 -3.83 22.50 1.29
N TYR A 320 -3.16 21.72 0.47
CA TYR A 320 -1.95 21.00 0.85
C TYR A 320 -1.20 20.59 -0.41
N LEU A 321 0.00 20.06 -0.22
CA LEU A 321 0.73 19.43 -1.32
C LEU A 321 0.87 17.94 -1.06
N TYR A 322 1.17 17.16 -2.09
CA TYR A 322 1.54 15.78 -1.89
C TYR A 322 2.60 15.30 -2.87
N SER A 323 3.33 14.26 -2.46
CA SER A 323 4.21 13.48 -3.32
C SER A 323 3.76 12.02 -3.36
N THR A 324 4.08 11.34 -4.45
CA THR A 324 3.73 9.93 -4.69
C THR A 324 4.92 9.01 -4.45
N VAL A 325 4.74 7.97 -3.64
CA VAL A 325 5.78 7.02 -3.25
C VAL A 325 5.25 5.59 -3.39
N GLU A 326 6.06 4.65 -3.85
CA GLU A 326 5.64 3.26 -4.03
C GLU A 326 6.06 2.34 -2.87
N SER A 327 7.29 2.48 -2.39
CA SER A 327 7.86 1.59 -1.38
C SER A 327 7.63 2.11 0.06
N PRO A 328 7.29 1.23 1.02
CA PRO A 328 7.16 1.62 2.42
C PRO A 328 8.51 2.03 3.05
N GLU A 329 9.62 1.43 2.63
CA GLU A 329 10.97 1.80 3.08
C GLU A 329 11.34 3.22 2.63
N HIS A 330 10.90 3.62 1.42
CA HIS A 330 11.12 4.97 0.94
C HIS A 330 10.24 5.97 1.72
N VAL A 331 9.01 5.62 2.07
CA VAL A 331 8.19 6.45 2.98
C VAL A 331 8.89 6.61 4.35
N ALA A 332 9.43 5.52 4.92
CA ALA A 332 10.19 5.57 6.17
C ALA A 332 11.40 6.53 6.06
N SER A 333 12.16 6.43 4.97
CA SER A 333 13.29 7.33 4.70
C SER A 333 12.87 8.79 4.59
N ILE A 334 11.74 9.07 3.93
CA ILE A 334 11.18 10.43 3.79
C ILE A 334 10.75 10.97 5.16
N LEU A 335 10.12 10.17 6.00
CA LEU A 335 9.70 10.57 7.35
C LEU A 335 10.90 10.89 8.27
N GLN A 336 12.02 10.19 8.10
CA GLN A 336 13.23 10.41 8.90
C GLN A 336 14.09 11.56 8.38
N ASN A 337 14.27 11.64 7.06
CA ASN A 337 15.32 12.47 6.43
C ASN A 337 14.78 13.58 5.54
N GLY A 338 13.47 13.59 5.27
CA GLY A 338 12.84 14.48 4.31
C GLY A 338 13.01 14.00 2.86
N GLN A 339 12.53 14.82 1.93
CA GLN A 339 12.64 14.57 0.49
C GLN A 339 13.80 15.36 -0.08
N LYS A 340 14.54 14.77 -1.03
CA LYS A 340 15.70 15.39 -1.67
C LYS A 340 15.54 15.41 -3.19
N SER A 341 15.98 16.51 -3.81
CA SER A 341 16.09 16.61 -5.26
C SER A 341 17.14 15.63 -5.82
N SER A 342 17.07 15.32 -7.11
CA SER A 342 18.03 14.44 -7.79
C SER A 342 19.46 14.99 -7.70
N LEU A 343 19.65 16.29 -7.93
CA LEU A 343 20.95 16.95 -7.76
C LEU A 343 21.46 16.84 -6.33
N ARG A 344 20.59 17.05 -5.33
CA ARG A 344 20.99 16.94 -3.91
C ARG A 344 21.47 15.53 -3.57
N ARG A 345 20.74 14.49 -4.01
CA ARG A 345 21.14 13.09 -3.82
C ARG A 345 22.50 12.81 -4.45
N TYR A 346 22.73 13.30 -5.67
CA TYR A 346 23.99 13.16 -6.37
C TYR A 346 25.16 13.89 -5.67
N LEU A 347 24.94 15.11 -5.17
CA LEU A 347 25.93 15.84 -4.37
C LEU A 347 26.26 15.14 -3.05
N ASP A 348 25.25 14.54 -2.42
CA ASP A 348 25.43 13.72 -1.23
C ASP A 348 26.24 12.43 -1.54
N GLY A 349 26.42 12.07 -2.81
CA GLY A 349 27.08 10.83 -3.25
C GLY A 349 26.14 9.62 -3.25
N GLN A 350 24.83 9.86 -3.19
CA GLN A 350 23.77 8.86 -3.33
C GLN A 350 23.35 8.79 -4.80
N ILE A 351 24.14 8.08 -5.61
CA ILE A 351 23.92 7.94 -7.05
C ILE A 351 22.78 6.93 -7.30
N ILE A 352 21.56 7.46 -7.28
CA ILE A 352 20.30 6.71 -7.42
C ILE A 352 19.47 7.37 -8.52
N ASP A 353 19.25 6.63 -9.60
CA ASP A 353 18.43 7.09 -10.72
C ASP A 353 16.95 6.85 -10.42
N GLY A 354 16.16 7.91 -10.61
CA GLY A 354 14.71 7.79 -10.81
C GLY A 354 14.37 7.53 -12.28
N MET A 355 13.07 7.44 -12.57
CA MET A 355 12.54 7.12 -13.91
C MET A 355 12.95 8.13 -15.00
N SER A 356 13.22 9.39 -14.64
CA SER A 356 13.47 10.49 -15.59
C SER A 356 14.71 11.32 -15.21
N THR A 357 15.74 10.69 -14.63
CA THR A 357 16.85 11.45 -14.03
C THR A 357 17.54 12.37 -15.05
N ASN A 358 17.86 11.89 -16.25
CA ASN A 358 18.52 12.72 -17.26
C ASN A 358 17.62 13.87 -17.75
N GLU A 359 16.32 13.62 -17.90
CA GLU A 359 15.32 14.62 -18.25
C GLU A 359 15.20 15.67 -17.15
N ASP A 360 15.10 15.28 -15.89
CA ASP A 360 15.06 16.19 -14.74
C ASP A 360 16.31 17.09 -14.72
N PHE A 361 17.49 16.50 -14.92
CA PHE A 361 18.73 17.26 -14.96
C PHE A 361 18.76 18.26 -16.13
N SER A 362 18.35 17.83 -17.32
CA SER A 362 18.39 18.60 -18.57
C SER A 362 17.33 19.71 -18.63
N SER A 363 16.12 19.44 -18.14
CA SER A 363 15.01 20.43 -18.05
C SER A 363 15.26 21.47 -16.96
N GLY A 364 16.01 21.08 -15.92
CA GLY A 364 16.23 21.87 -14.71
C GLY A 364 15.44 21.41 -13.49
N GLY A 365 14.53 20.44 -13.62
CA GLY A 365 13.72 19.91 -12.51
C GLY A 365 14.54 19.19 -11.43
N GLY A 366 15.70 18.65 -11.78
CA GLY A 366 16.60 17.92 -10.88
C GLY A 366 17.13 18.74 -9.70
N VAL A 367 16.96 20.06 -9.70
CA VAL A 367 17.28 20.94 -8.55
C VAL A 367 16.23 20.96 -7.46
N GLY A 368 15.06 20.35 -7.67
CA GLY A 368 13.96 20.42 -6.73
C GLY A 368 13.25 19.10 -6.47
N VAL A 369 12.40 19.13 -5.45
CA VAL A 369 11.48 18.06 -5.07
C VAL A 369 10.14 18.36 -5.72
N PHE A 370 9.61 17.36 -6.41
CA PHE A 370 8.34 17.42 -7.12
C PHE A 370 7.18 17.15 -6.17
N THR A 371 6.23 18.06 -6.17
CA THR A 371 5.02 17.99 -5.36
C THR A 371 3.82 18.39 -6.21
N ARG A 372 2.63 17.96 -5.82
CA ARG A 372 1.38 18.31 -6.47
C ARG A 372 0.56 19.16 -5.51
N LEU A 373 0.04 20.29 -5.97
CA LEU A 373 -0.81 21.15 -5.20
C LEU A 373 -2.25 20.64 -5.26
N VAL A 374 -2.86 20.38 -4.12
CA VAL A 374 -4.31 20.12 -4.02
C VAL A 374 -5.03 21.42 -3.73
N THR A 375 -6.03 21.68 -4.54
CA THR A 375 -6.90 22.86 -4.44
C THR A 375 -8.21 22.52 -3.73
N GLN A 376 -8.92 23.55 -3.31
CA GLN A 376 -10.26 23.46 -2.75
C GLN A 376 -11.22 22.75 -3.71
N SER A 377 -11.14 23.07 -5.00
CA SER A 377 -11.95 22.42 -6.03
C SER A 377 -11.64 20.94 -6.20
N ALA A 378 -10.39 20.52 -5.99
CA ALA A 378 -9.96 19.12 -6.10
C ALA A 378 -10.53 18.25 -4.99
N ILE A 379 -10.53 18.74 -3.73
CA ILE A 379 -11.09 18.02 -2.57
C ILE A 379 -12.58 17.68 -2.76
N MET A 380 -13.29 18.51 -3.52
CA MET A 380 -14.72 18.37 -3.74
C MET A 380 -15.08 17.60 -5.02
N GLN A 381 -14.09 17.21 -5.84
CA GLN A 381 -14.32 16.41 -7.03
C GLN A 381 -14.28 14.92 -6.68
N GLU A 382 -15.08 14.12 -7.38
CA GLU A 382 -14.95 12.66 -7.37
C GLU A 382 -13.65 12.29 -8.10
N GLY A 383 -12.55 12.23 -7.34
CA GLY A 383 -11.23 11.89 -7.85
C GLY A 383 -10.48 11.09 -6.79
N SER A 384 -10.16 9.84 -7.13
CA SER A 384 -9.35 8.99 -6.27
C SER A 384 -7.88 9.30 -6.41
N TRP A 385 -7.08 8.90 -5.42
CA TRP A 385 -5.63 8.91 -5.53
C TRP A 385 -5.19 8.04 -6.71
N THR A 386 -4.97 8.64 -7.87
CA THR A 386 -4.38 7.96 -9.02
C THR A 386 -2.90 7.65 -8.75
N GLY A 387 -2.37 6.62 -9.40
CA GLY A 387 -0.94 6.27 -9.35
C GLY A 387 -0.50 5.47 -8.12
N ARG A 388 0.68 5.82 -7.58
CA ARG A 388 1.47 5.00 -6.63
C ARG A 388 0.80 4.72 -5.28
N ARG A 389 1.25 3.65 -4.61
CA ARG A 389 0.68 3.09 -3.36
C ARG A 389 0.54 4.05 -2.19
N TYR A 390 1.47 5.00 -2.02
CA TYR A 390 1.48 5.93 -0.90
C TYR A 390 1.53 7.39 -1.36
N LYS A 391 0.84 8.26 -0.63
CA LYS A 391 0.84 9.71 -0.83
C LYS A 391 1.32 10.39 0.44
N VAL A 392 2.47 11.06 0.36
CA VAL A 392 3.01 11.86 1.48
C VAL A 392 2.37 13.23 1.39
N ILE A 393 1.52 13.56 2.36
CA ILE A 393 0.82 14.84 2.45
C ILE A 393 1.73 15.84 3.14
N LEU A 394 1.96 16.97 2.47
CA LEU A 394 2.80 18.07 2.93
C LEU A 394 1.92 19.24 3.36
N LYS A 395 2.28 19.83 4.50
CA LYS A 395 1.61 20.97 5.09
C LYS A 395 1.70 22.19 4.16
N PRO A 396 0.66 23.04 4.11
CA PRO A 396 0.61 24.18 3.20
C PRO A 396 1.47 25.37 3.63
N ASP A 397 1.99 25.38 4.86
CA ASP A 397 3.04 26.29 5.30
C ASP A 397 4.30 26.18 4.41
N LEU A 398 4.50 25.05 3.74
CA LEU A 398 5.53 24.89 2.71
C LEU A 398 5.38 25.92 1.58
N LEU A 399 4.17 26.37 1.24
CA LEU A 399 3.93 27.41 0.22
C LEU A 399 4.51 28.78 0.61
N ALA A 400 4.84 28.99 1.89
CA ALA A 400 5.49 30.21 2.35
C ALA A 400 6.95 30.27 1.91
N ARG A 401 7.57 29.13 1.56
CA ARG A 401 8.87 29.15 0.91
C ARG A 401 8.80 29.97 -0.36
N THR A 402 9.86 30.71 -0.64
CA THR A 402 9.95 31.50 -1.87
C THR A 402 10.78 30.82 -2.95
N ASP A 403 11.41 29.67 -2.65
CA ASP A 403 12.31 28.90 -3.52
C ASP A 403 11.64 27.75 -4.26
N TRP A 404 10.45 28.01 -4.80
CA TRP A 404 9.76 27.09 -5.70
C TRP A 404 9.26 27.80 -6.96
N TYR A 405 8.91 27.00 -7.96
CA TYR A 405 8.13 27.39 -9.14
C TYR A 405 7.24 26.20 -9.49
N GLY A 406 6.23 26.39 -10.33
CA GLY A 406 5.39 25.29 -10.72
C GLY A 406 4.81 25.39 -12.11
N HIS A 407 4.18 24.30 -12.52
CA HIS A 407 3.52 24.12 -13.79
C HIS A 407 2.15 23.52 -13.55
N LYS A 408 1.18 23.88 -14.38
CA LYS A 408 -0.18 23.30 -14.30
C LYS A 408 -0.22 21.84 -14.74
N GLY A 409 0.85 21.33 -15.35
CA GLY A 409 0.97 19.94 -15.76
C GLY A 409 2.41 19.45 -15.73
N ASP A 410 2.64 18.23 -16.22
CA ASP A 410 3.94 17.58 -16.25
C ASP A 410 4.84 18.26 -17.29
N GLU A 411 5.86 18.95 -16.79
CA GLU A 411 6.87 19.66 -17.59
C GLU A 411 8.27 19.23 -17.15
N PHE A 412 8.40 18.05 -16.52
CA PHE A 412 9.66 17.53 -15.99
C PHE A 412 10.37 18.54 -15.08
N GLY A 413 9.61 19.39 -14.38
CA GLY A 413 10.16 20.45 -13.54
C GLY A 413 10.97 21.52 -14.31
N ARG A 414 10.69 21.75 -15.59
CA ARG A 414 11.38 22.73 -16.45
C ARG A 414 11.67 24.05 -15.73
N ALA A 415 12.95 24.41 -15.61
CA ALA A 415 13.42 25.62 -14.89
C ALA A 415 13.71 26.82 -15.81
N TRP A 416 13.44 26.68 -17.12
CA TRP A 416 13.65 27.71 -18.12
C TRP A 416 12.33 28.12 -18.78
N GLY A 417 12.31 29.31 -19.40
CA GLY A 417 11.08 29.85 -20.01
C GLY A 417 9.99 30.21 -18.99
N LEU A 418 10.33 30.34 -17.70
CA LEU A 418 9.39 30.70 -16.66
C LEU A 418 8.83 32.11 -16.87
N ASP A 419 7.54 32.26 -16.58
CA ASP A 419 6.79 33.51 -16.59
C ASP A 419 5.90 33.61 -15.33
N GLN A 420 5.08 34.66 -15.22
CA GLN A 420 4.27 34.90 -14.02
C GLN A 420 3.31 33.75 -13.69
N LYS A 421 2.88 32.94 -14.67
CA LYS A 421 1.96 31.81 -14.46
C LYS A 421 2.58 30.67 -13.66
N ASN A 422 3.91 30.65 -13.52
CA ASN A 422 4.63 29.62 -12.79
C ASN A 422 4.76 29.91 -11.29
N PHE A 423 4.19 31.01 -10.79
CA PHE A 423 4.42 31.49 -9.42
C PHE A 423 3.12 31.96 -8.74
N GLY A 424 3.11 31.81 -7.41
CA GLY A 424 2.09 32.37 -6.51
C GLY A 424 0.65 32.11 -6.93
N LEU A 425 -0.19 33.13 -6.78
CA LEU A 425 -1.63 33.07 -7.07
C LEU A 425 -1.93 32.76 -8.54
N LYS A 426 -1.09 33.20 -9.47
CA LYS A 426 -1.33 32.96 -10.90
C LYS A 426 -1.19 31.48 -11.26
N LEU A 427 -0.24 30.77 -10.65
CA LEU A 427 -0.15 29.32 -10.78
C LEU A 427 -1.38 28.64 -10.19
N LEU A 428 -1.83 29.05 -9.00
CA LEU A 428 -3.02 28.48 -8.37
C LEU A 428 -4.26 28.64 -9.25
N GLU A 429 -4.49 29.83 -9.83
CA GLU A 429 -5.57 30.07 -10.78
C GLU A 429 -5.51 29.12 -12.00
N ASP A 430 -4.29 28.85 -12.49
CA ASP A 430 -4.06 27.97 -13.64
C ASP A 430 -4.26 26.49 -13.28
N VAL A 431 -3.86 26.06 -12.07
CA VAL A 431 -4.06 24.69 -11.54
C VAL A 431 -5.52 24.41 -11.22
N GLU A 432 -6.23 25.39 -10.66
CA GLU A 432 -7.66 25.28 -10.37
C GLU A 432 -8.50 25.21 -11.66
N GLY A 433 -8.02 25.86 -12.72
CA GLY A 433 -8.55 25.75 -14.07
C GLY A 433 -9.99 26.28 -14.23
N LYS A 434 -10.52 26.21 -15.46
CA LYS A 434 -11.93 26.54 -15.76
C LYS A 434 -12.87 25.33 -15.57
N GLY A 435 -12.65 24.50 -14.53
CA GLY A 435 -13.64 23.48 -14.14
C GLY A 435 -13.17 22.04 -13.93
N SER A 436 -11.87 21.73 -13.95
CA SER A 436 -11.37 20.38 -13.61
C SER A 436 -9.94 20.42 -13.06
N TYR A 437 -9.72 19.79 -11.92
CA TYR A 437 -8.39 19.65 -11.33
C TYR A 437 -7.52 18.71 -12.17
N GLN A 438 -6.24 19.05 -12.36
CA GLN A 438 -5.25 18.19 -13.03
C GLN A 438 -4.28 17.62 -12.00
N ASP A 439 -4.28 16.30 -11.84
CA ASP A 439 -3.43 15.55 -10.89
C ASP A 439 -1.96 15.45 -11.32
N TYR A 440 -1.61 15.99 -12.49
CA TYR A 440 -0.25 16.10 -13.00
C TYR A 440 0.33 17.52 -12.86
N ASN A 441 -0.30 18.42 -12.10
CA ASN A 441 0.33 19.71 -11.76
C ASN A 441 1.59 19.51 -10.91
N GLU A 442 2.60 20.37 -11.06
CA GLU A 442 3.88 20.21 -10.39
C GLU A 442 4.34 21.51 -9.74
N LEU A 443 4.66 21.47 -8.44
CA LEU A 443 5.42 22.49 -7.73
C LEU A 443 6.78 21.91 -7.35
N ILE A 444 7.84 22.63 -7.71
CA ILE A 444 9.23 22.21 -7.64
C ILE A 444 9.93 23.02 -6.55
N PHE A 445 10.11 22.42 -5.37
CA PHE A 445 10.79 23.06 -4.23
C PHE A 445 12.27 22.77 -4.27
N ARG A 446 13.11 23.81 -4.27
CA ARG A 446 14.56 23.62 -4.44
C ARG A 446 15.22 22.85 -3.29
N ASP A 447 16.27 22.12 -3.66
CA ASP A 447 17.17 21.30 -2.84
C ASP A 447 16.49 20.11 -2.15
N SER A 448 15.62 20.40 -1.17
CA SER A 448 14.97 19.41 -0.30
C SER A 448 13.74 19.97 0.44
N ILE A 449 12.90 19.07 0.95
CA ILE A 449 11.77 19.35 1.84
C ILE A 449 12.00 18.57 3.14
N GLY A 450 12.08 19.25 4.28
CA GLY A 450 12.37 18.61 5.55
C GLY A 450 11.18 17.84 6.15
N PRO A 451 11.42 16.87 7.06
CA PRO A 451 10.37 16.09 7.71
C PRO A 451 9.28 16.91 8.39
N GLN A 452 9.61 18.11 8.89
CA GLN A 452 8.67 18.97 9.62
C GLN A 452 7.45 19.40 8.79
N TYR A 453 7.58 19.40 7.46
CA TYR A 453 6.49 19.70 6.53
C TYR A 453 5.58 18.51 6.25
N ILE A 454 5.92 17.30 6.69
CA ILE A 454 5.07 16.13 6.48
C ILE A 454 3.92 16.18 7.49
N GLY A 455 2.71 16.10 6.97
CA GLY A 455 1.48 16.13 7.74
C GLY A 455 0.87 14.75 7.95
N ARG A 456 0.73 13.96 6.88
CA ARG A 456 0.16 12.60 6.90
C ARG A 456 0.73 11.75 5.78
N VAL A 457 0.50 10.44 5.86
CA VAL A 457 0.67 9.52 4.74
C VAL A 457 -0.66 8.86 4.43
N VAL A 458 -1.10 8.95 3.17
CA VAL A 458 -2.29 8.23 2.70
C VAL A 458 -1.84 6.96 1.99
N ALA A 459 -2.24 5.82 2.52
CA ALA A 459 -2.11 4.53 1.87
C ALA A 459 -3.32 4.28 0.95
N LEU A 460 -3.07 3.58 -0.15
CA LEU A 460 -4.10 3.23 -1.14
C LEU A 460 -5.25 2.42 -0.52
N ASP A 461 -4.91 1.46 0.34
CA ASP A 461 -5.83 0.55 1.00
C ASP A 461 -5.30 0.11 2.38
N GLU A 462 -6.11 -0.64 3.12
CA GLU A 462 -5.75 -1.13 4.47
C GLU A 462 -4.56 -2.10 4.45
N THR A 463 -4.37 -2.87 3.37
CA THR A 463 -3.22 -3.76 3.21
C THR A 463 -1.93 -2.95 3.15
N SER A 464 -1.89 -1.94 2.28
CA SER A 464 -0.78 -1.01 2.13
C SER A 464 -0.53 -0.22 3.42
N ARG A 465 -1.60 0.20 4.11
CA ARG A 465 -1.48 0.86 5.42
C ARG A 465 -0.77 -0.04 6.43
N ASN A 466 -1.20 -1.29 6.56
CA ASN A 466 -0.61 -2.23 7.52
C ASN A 466 0.85 -2.58 7.18
N GLN A 467 1.16 -2.74 5.89
CA GLN A 467 2.53 -2.94 5.41
C GLN A 467 3.43 -1.76 5.80
N LEU A 468 2.97 -0.54 5.56
CA LEU A 468 3.70 0.66 5.92
C LEU A 468 3.89 0.75 7.43
N LEU A 469 2.84 0.57 8.24
CA LEU A 469 2.94 0.62 9.70
C LEU A 469 3.95 -0.39 10.23
N THR A 470 3.95 -1.63 9.69
CA THR A 470 4.92 -2.66 10.07
C THR A 470 6.36 -2.22 9.75
N GLU A 471 6.60 -1.63 8.58
CA GLU A 471 7.94 -1.16 8.21
C GLU A 471 8.38 0.04 9.08
N LEU A 472 7.46 0.97 9.38
CA LEU A 472 7.74 2.12 10.25
C LEU A 472 8.08 1.67 11.68
N GLU A 473 7.35 0.70 12.22
CA GLU A 473 7.62 0.11 13.54
C GLU A 473 8.97 -0.63 13.57
N LYS A 474 9.25 -1.44 12.53
CA LYS A 474 10.52 -2.15 12.36
C LYS A 474 11.71 -1.19 12.33
N GLN A 475 11.59 -0.06 11.62
CA GLN A 475 12.63 0.97 11.53
C GLN A 475 12.61 1.96 12.71
N LYS A 476 11.70 1.79 13.67
CA LYS A 476 11.52 2.70 14.83
C LYS A 476 11.34 4.16 14.41
N VAL A 477 10.63 4.39 13.30
CA VAL A 477 10.31 5.73 12.81
C VAL A 477 9.34 6.39 13.77
N GLN A 478 9.57 7.67 14.06
CA GLN A 478 8.63 8.53 14.78
C GLN A 478 8.03 9.54 13.81
N ALA A 479 6.78 9.94 14.04
CA ALA A 479 6.19 11.02 13.27
C ALA A 479 6.94 12.34 13.55
N PRO A 480 7.14 13.21 12.54
CA PRO A 480 7.89 14.46 12.71
C PRO A 480 7.31 15.40 13.77
N ASP A 481 6.00 15.36 14.01
CA ASP A 481 5.29 16.17 15.01
C ASP A 481 4.91 15.37 16.27
N GLY A 482 5.37 14.13 16.40
CA GLY A 482 5.06 13.24 17.53
C GLY A 482 3.68 12.56 17.46
N THR A 483 2.91 12.76 16.39
CA THR A 483 1.64 12.06 16.17
C THR A 483 1.83 10.53 16.18
N PRO A 484 0.94 9.74 16.80
CA PRO A 484 1.00 8.29 16.71
C PRO A 484 1.00 7.78 15.26
N LEU A 485 1.81 6.77 14.94
CA LEU A 485 1.94 6.27 13.55
C LEU A 485 0.61 5.85 12.92
N HIS A 486 -0.30 5.26 13.71
CA HIS A 486 -1.62 4.83 13.23
C HIS A 486 -2.57 5.99 12.90
N GLU A 487 -2.31 7.19 13.42
CA GLU A 487 -2.98 8.44 13.06
C GLU A 487 -2.26 9.17 11.91
N LEU A 488 -0.93 9.05 11.83
CA LEU A 488 -0.14 9.59 10.73
C LEU A 488 -0.49 8.90 9.40
N VAL A 489 -0.64 7.57 9.42
CA VAL A 489 -0.94 6.74 8.25
C VAL A 489 -2.43 6.42 8.18
N VAL A 490 -3.09 6.97 7.17
CA VAL A 490 -4.54 6.82 6.95
C VAL A 490 -4.83 6.16 5.61
N VAL A 491 -6.02 5.58 5.47
CA VAL A 491 -6.58 5.18 4.17
C VAL A 491 -7.65 6.19 3.80
N SER A 492 -7.61 6.68 2.56
CA SER A 492 -8.69 7.50 2.02
C SER A 492 -8.84 7.20 0.54
N PRO A 493 -10.05 6.91 0.04
CA PRO A 493 -10.27 6.68 -1.38
C PRO A 493 -10.28 7.99 -2.19
N GLN A 494 -10.31 9.16 -1.53
CA GLN A 494 -10.43 10.49 -2.13
C GLN A 494 -9.40 11.45 -1.55
N PHE A 495 -9.22 12.61 -2.20
CA PHE A 495 -8.49 13.72 -1.61
C PHE A 495 -9.02 14.03 -0.20
N LEU A 496 -8.11 14.13 0.76
CA LEU A 496 -8.48 14.43 2.13
C LEU A 496 -8.96 15.88 2.21
N SER A 497 -9.96 16.15 3.04
CA SER A 497 -10.12 17.51 3.57
C SER A 497 -9.03 17.76 4.61
N TYR A 498 -7.82 17.99 4.13
CA TYR A 498 -6.64 18.32 4.92
C TYR A 498 -6.21 19.76 4.63
N GLY A 499 -5.48 20.37 5.56
CA GLY A 499 -5.06 21.76 5.47
C GLY A 499 -5.98 22.74 6.23
N PRO A 500 -5.59 24.02 6.31
CA PRO A 500 -6.30 25.06 7.01
C PRO A 500 -7.63 25.38 6.31
N ALA A 501 -8.59 25.85 7.10
CA ALA A 501 -9.81 26.41 6.57
C ALA A 501 -9.48 27.63 5.67
N PRO A 502 -10.32 27.93 4.66
CA PRO A 502 -10.22 29.15 3.85
C PRO A 502 -10.56 30.44 4.63
N TYR A 503 -10.70 30.36 5.95
CA TYR A 503 -11.02 31.46 6.83
C TYR A 503 -10.20 31.35 8.13
N GLU A 504 -9.98 32.51 8.75
CA GLU A 504 -9.34 32.58 10.07
C GLU A 504 -10.31 32.08 11.16
N PRO A 505 -9.83 31.56 12.29
CA PRO A 505 -10.69 31.20 13.42
C PRO A 505 -11.64 32.35 13.82
N GLY A 506 -12.95 32.08 13.90
CA GLY A 506 -13.97 33.10 14.15
C GLY A 506 -14.54 33.78 12.89
N GLY A 507 -13.96 33.53 11.71
CA GLY A 507 -14.41 34.03 10.41
C GLY A 507 -15.42 33.13 9.69
N GLU A 508 -15.93 32.08 10.34
CA GLU A 508 -16.81 31.07 9.74
C GLU A 508 -18.05 31.69 9.10
N LEU A 509 -18.72 32.58 9.85
CA LEU A 509 -20.00 33.16 9.45
C LEU A 509 -19.82 34.13 8.26
N GLU A 510 -18.76 34.94 8.29
CA GLU A 510 -18.42 35.86 7.19
C GLU A 510 -18.11 35.07 5.92
N PHE A 511 -17.26 34.04 6.03
CA PHE A 511 -16.94 33.17 4.92
C PHE A 511 -18.17 32.48 4.34
N ALA A 512 -19.00 31.87 5.19
CA ALA A 512 -20.19 31.16 4.75
C ALA A 512 -21.22 32.11 4.10
N THR A 513 -21.38 33.33 4.63
CA THR A 513 -22.27 34.35 4.05
C THR A 513 -21.79 34.78 2.65
N ALA A 514 -20.48 35.02 2.49
CA ALA A 514 -19.89 35.30 1.19
C ALA A 514 -20.06 34.11 0.23
N ALA A 515 -19.81 32.89 0.71
CA ALA A 515 -19.96 31.66 -0.05
C ALA A 515 -21.41 31.43 -0.54
N ILE A 516 -22.42 31.77 0.26
CA ILE A 516 -23.83 31.75 -0.16
C ILE A 516 -24.08 32.76 -1.29
N ALA A 517 -23.54 33.97 -1.19
CA ALA A 517 -23.67 34.99 -2.21
C ALA A 517 -22.99 34.58 -3.54
N GLU A 518 -21.86 33.88 -3.45
CA GLU A 518 -21.15 33.30 -4.60
C GLU A 518 -21.88 32.11 -5.22
N ALA A 519 -22.42 31.20 -4.40
CA ALA A 519 -23.20 30.06 -4.86
C ALA A 519 -24.42 30.51 -5.69
N LYS A 520 -25.09 31.59 -5.26
CA LYS A 520 -26.19 32.21 -6.03
C LYS A 520 -25.74 32.70 -7.41
N LYS A 521 -24.45 33.02 -7.59
CA LYS A 521 -23.80 33.42 -8.85
C LYS A 521 -23.14 32.23 -9.59
N ASN A 522 -23.57 30.99 -9.34
CA ASN A 522 -23.01 29.76 -9.91
C ASN A 522 -21.53 29.50 -9.54
N LYS A 523 -21.09 29.94 -8.35
CA LYS A 523 -19.77 29.60 -7.78
C LYS A 523 -19.97 28.83 -6.46
N PRO A 524 -20.35 27.55 -6.52
CA PRO A 524 -20.82 26.81 -5.34
C PRO A 524 -19.69 26.30 -4.42
N MET A 525 -18.43 26.33 -4.86
CA MET A 525 -17.35 25.56 -4.24
C MET A 525 -17.08 25.91 -2.78
N ASN A 526 -17.05 27.19 -2.44
CA ASN A 526 -16.83 27.63 -1.06
C ASN A 526 -17.96 27.17 -0.13
N LEU A 527 -19.20 27.18 -0.62
CA LEU A 527 -20.36 26.76 0.16
C LEU A 527 -20.39 25.23 0.30
N LYS A 528 -20.14 24.50 -0.79
CA LYS A 528 -20.01 23.04 -0.78
C LYS A 528 -18.95 22.59 0.24
N TRP A 529 -17.77 23.22 0.21
CA TRP A 529 -16.72 22.87 1.16
C TRP A 529 -17.10 23.22 2.60
N PHE A 530 -17.67 24.41 2.84
CA PHE A 530 -18.08 24.81 4.20
C PHE A 530 -19.03 23.78 4.81
N LEU A 531 -20.09 23.43 4.07
CA LEU A 531 -21.11 22.51 4.56
C LEU A 531 -20.58 21.09 4.77
N ALA A 532 -19.68 20.63 3.91
CA ALA A 532 -19.12 19.29 4.00
C ALA A 532 -18.02 19.17 5.06
N ASN A 533 -17.16 20.18 5.22
CA ASN A 533 -15.86 20.05 5.89
C ASN A 533 -15.61 21.01 7.05
N ALA A 534 -16.33 22.14 7.14
CA ALA A 534 -16.10 23.08 8.24
C ALA A 534 -16.39 22.41 9.60
N PRO A 535 -15.70 22.80 10.69
CA PRO A 535 -16.02 22.36 12.04
C PRO A 535 -17.51 22.57 12.36
N ARG A 536 -18.05 21.74 13.25
CA ARG A 536 -19.39 21.97 13.81
C ARG A 536 -19.30 23.11 14.80
N SER A 537 -19.86 24.24 14.43
CA SER A 537 -19.90 25.45 15.26
C SER A 537 -21.33 26.01 15.25
N PRO A 538 -21.67 26.89 16.21
CA PRO A 538 -22.92 27.65 16.16
C PRO A 538 -23.12 28.37 14.82
N ALA A 539 -22.04 28.92 14.24
CA ALA A 539 -22.07 29.55 12.92
C ALA A 539 -22.45 28.56 11.81
N HIS A 540 -21.95 27.32 11.85
CA HIS A 540 -22.35 26.29 10.90
C HIS A 540 -23.84 25.95 11.03
N ALA A 541 -24.32 25.73 12.24
CA ALA A 541 -25.74 25.45 12.49
C ALA A 541 -26.64 26.61 12.04
N GLU A 542 -26.23 27.86 12.27
CA GLU A 542 -26.95 29.04 11.80
C GLU A 542 -27.03 29.12 10.27
N ILE A 543 -25.96 28.76 9.58
CA ILE A 543 -25.93 28.69 8.11
C ILE A 543 -26.84 27.57 7.59
N GLU A 544 -26.79 26.36 8.16
CA GLU A 544 -27.70 25.27 7.82
C GLU A 544 -29.17 25.71 8.01
N ARG A 545 -29.49 26.37 9.13
CA ARG A 545 -30.81 26.93 9.42
C ARG A 545 -31.24 27.96 8.37
N SER A 546 -30.36 28.91 8.04
CA SER A 546 -30.63 29.94 7.05
C SER A 546 -30.91 29.34 5.67
N LEU A 547 -30.12 28.36 5.24
CA LEU A 547 -30.32 27.65 3.98
C LEU A 547 -31.67 26.91 3.96
N LEU A 548 -32.00 26.19 5.05
CA LEU A 548 -33.28 25.49 5.24
C LEU A 548 -34.50 26.42 5.21
N LEU A 549 -34.35 27.68 5.62
CA LEU A 549 -35.43 28.66 5.58
C LEU A 549 -35.51 29.43 4.25
N SER A 550 -34.38 29.62 3.55
CA SER A 550 -34.29 30.49 2.36
C SER A 550 -35.02 29.98 1.11
N ALA A 551 -35.30 28.67 1.03
CA ALA A 551 -35.95 27.97 -0.08
C ALA A 551 -35.37 28.28 -1.48
N ASN A 552 -34.04 28.38 -1.59
CA ASN A 552 -33.37 28.64 -2.87
C ASN A 552 -32.87 27.33 -3.50
N PRO A 553 -33.42 26.90 -4.67
CA PRO A 553 -33.09 25.61 -5.27
C PRO A 553 -31.59 25.33 -5.47
N LYS A 554 -30.80 26.36 -5.82
CA LYS A 554 -29.36 26.20 -6.07
C LYS A 554 -28.57 25.91 -4.79
N THR A 555 -28.92 26.56 -3.70
CA THR A 555 -28.25 26.31 -2.41
C THR A 555 -28.81 25.09 -1.70
N ASP A 556 -30.04 24.69 -2.02
CA ASP A 556 -30.66 23.47 -1.49
C ASP A 556 -29.97 22.23 -2.03
N GLU A 557 -29.69 22.19 -3.33
CA GLU A 557 -28.91 21.12 -3.96
C GLU A 557 -27.53 20.97 -3.29
N ILE A 558 -26.82 22.08 -3.10
CA ILE A 558 -25.51 22.13 -2.43
C ILE A 558 -25.61 21.62 -0.99
N LEU A 559 -26.65 22.02 -0.24
CA LEU A 559 -26.86 21.56 1.13
C LEU A 559 -27.11 20.05 1.18
N PHE A 560 -27.93 19.52 0.28
CA PHE A 560 -28.28 18.10 0.28
C PHE A 560 -27.09 17.24 -0.10
N GLU A 561 -26.32 17.65 -1.11
CA GLU A 561 -25.05 17.02 -1.49
C GLU A 561 -24.03 17.04 -0.33
N ALA A 562 -23.88 18.18 0.35
CA ALA A 562 -22.97 18.26 1.49
C ALA A 562 -23.40 17.37 2.67
N LEU A 563 -24.70 17.29 2.94
CA LEU A 563 -25.25 16.45 4.01
C LEU A 563 -25.15 14.95 3.68
N SER A 564 -25.26 14.55 2.40
CA SER A 564 -25.03 13.17 1.99
C SER A 564 -23.57 12.77 2.17
N ILE A 565 -22.63 13.66 1.85
CA ILE A 565 -21.19 13.45 2.07
C ILE A 565 -20.86 13.37 3.57
N ARG A 566 -21.36 14.33 4.36
CA ARG A 566 -20.99 14.47 5.78
C ARG A 566 -21.73 13.50 6.71
N GLY A 567 -22.86 12.95 6.26
CA GLY A 567 -23.65 11.96 6.98
C GLY A 567 -24.39 12.49 8.22
N ALA A 568 -24.29 13.78 8.56
CA ALA A 568 -24.96 14.35 9.73
C ALA A 568 -24.97 15.88 9.74
N MET A 569 -26.03 16.46 10.30
CA MET A 569 -26.22 17.91 10.45
C MET A 569 -25.42 18.51 11.61
N SER A 570 -25.21 19.82 11.57
CA SER A 570 -24.70 20.63 12.69
C SER A 570 -25.83 21.13 13.59
N LEU A 571 -27.05 21.25 13.07
CA LEU A 571 -28.25 21.56 13.84
C LEU A 571 -28.56 20.47 14.89
N GLY A 572 -28.93 20.91 16.10
CA GLY A 572 -29.40 20.04 17.17
C GLY A 572 -30.87 19.61 16.98
N ALA A 573 -31.31 18.64 17.78
CA ALA A 573 -32.70 18.14 17.76
C ALA A 573 -33.72 19.27 17.96
N GLU A 574 -33.52 20.11 18.98
CA GLU A 574 -34.45 21.20 19.33
C GLU A 574 -34.58 22.24 18.21
N ASP A 575 -33.45 22.61 17.61
CA ASP A 575 -33.44 23.56 16.50
C ASP A 575 -34.15 23.01 15.27
N LEU A 576 -33.97 21.72 14.98
CA LEU A 576 -34.62 21.08 13.85
C LEU A 576 -36.13 20.93 14.10
N ASP A 577 -36.53 20.54 15.31
CA ASP A 577 -37.93 20.45 15.74
C ASP A 577 -38.65 21.81 15.62
N ALA A 578 -37.97 22.90 15.98
CA ALA A 578 -38.50 24.26 15.81
C ALA A 578 -38.69 24.65 14.33
N LEU A 579 -37.91 24.06 13.41
CA LEU A 579 -38.00 24.31 11.97
C LEU A 579 -39.06 23.45 11.27
N VAL A 580 -39.41 22.27 11.82
CA VAL A 580 -40.37 21.33 11.22
C VAL A 580 -41.68 22.00 10.78
N PRO A 581 -42.34 22.86 11.58
CA PRO A 581 -43.57 23.54 11.16
C PRO A 581 -43.38 24.44 9.94
N ALA A 582 -42.23 25.10 9.80
CA ALA A 582 -41.91 25.94 8.65
C ALA A 582 -41.61 25.10 7.41
N LEU A 583 -40.86 23.99 7.57
CA LEU A 583 -40.49 23.09 6.48
C LEU A 583 -41.66 22.24 5.95
N SER A 584 -42.67 21.99 6.79
CA SER A 584 -43.88 21.24 6.45
C SER A 584 -44.90 22.05 5.66
N LYS A 585 -44.71 23.37 5.49
CA LYS A 585 -45.64 24.20 4.73
C LYS A 585 -45.65 23.78 3.25
N PRO A 586 -46.84 23.60 2.65
CA PRO A 586 -46.93 23.22 1.24
C PRO A 586 -46.31 24.30 0.33
N LYS A 587 -45.55 23.88 -0.69
CA LYS A 587 -45.00 24.80 -1.69
C LYS A 587 -46.15 25.42 -2.52
N PRO A 588 -45.98 26.65 -3.04
CA PRO A 588 -46.96 27.27 -3.94
C PRO A 588 -47.16 26.48 -5.25
N SER A 589 -46.14 25.75 -5.69
CA SER A 589 -46.18 24.80 -6.81
C SER A 589 -46.49 23.39 -6.29
N LYS A 590 -47.22 22.56 -7.07
CA LYS A 590 -47.69 21.18 -6.76
C LYS A 590 -46.58 20.12 -6.46
N GLY A 591 -45.54 20.46 -5.72
CA GLY A 591 -44.46 19.56 -5.31
C GLY A 591 -44.50 19.24 -3.82
N PRO A 592 -43.73 18.22 -3.38
CA PRO A 592 -43.59 17.88 -1.96
C PRO A 592 -43.12 19.10 -1.14
N ASN A 593 -43.57 19.17 0.12
CA ASN A 593 -43.07 20.19 1.04
C ASN A 593 -41.58 19.95 1.31
N ARG A 594 -40.91 20.94 1.91
CA ARG A 594 -39.45 20.89 2.04
C ARG A 594 -38.99 19.82 3.02
N LEU A 595 -39.76 19.56 4.08
CA LEU A 595 -39.49 18.45 4.99
C LEU A 595 -39.58 17.11 4.25
N ASP A 596 -40.56 16.93 3.38
CA ASP A 596 -40.72 15.70 2.61
C ASP A 596 -39.57 15.48 1.64
N GLN A 597 -39.07 16.55 0.99
CA GLN A 597 -37.88 16.49 0.12
C GLN A 597 -36.63 16.09 0.91
N LEU A 598 -36.45 16.65 2.11
CA LEU A 598 -35.34 16.32 3.00
C LEU A 598 -35.39 14.86 3.45
N LEU A 599 -36.56 14.39 3.90
CA LEU A 599 -36.79 13.02 4.33
C LEU A 599 -36.57 12.01 3.21
N GLU A 600 -36.88 12.37 1.97
CA GLU A 600 -36.64 11.54 0.77
C GLU A 600 -35.16 11.50 0.38
N THR A 601 -34.45 12.63 0.50
CA THR A 601 -33.10 12.77 -0.07
C THR A 601 -32.00 12.36 0.92
N ILE A 602 -32.16 12.68 2.22
CA ILE A 602 -31.11 12.51 3.25
C ILE A 602 -31.68 12.03 4.60
N PRO A 603 -32.36 10.87 4.66
CA PRO A 603 -32.98 10.37 5.90
C PRO A 603 -31.96 10.09 7.01
N GLY A 604 -30.77 9.59 6.67
CA GLY A 604 -29.70 9.30 7.63
C GLY A 604 -29.19 10.52 8.40
N PRO A 605 -28.70 11.58 7.71
CA PRO A 605 -28.25 12.82 8.35
C PRO A 605 -29.31 13.47 9.26
N LEU A 606 -30.58 13.39 8.87
CA LEU A 606 -31.70 13.90 9.67
C LEU A 606 -31.90 13.07 10.95
N LEU A 607 -31.86 11.75 10.87
CA LEU A 607 -31.95 10.86 12.03
C LEU A 607 -30.82 11.10 13.02
N SER A 608 -29.62 11.43 12.55
CA SER A 608 -28.45 11.71 13.41
C SER A 608 -28.67 12.85 14.42
N THR A 609 -29.64 13.73 14.17
CA THR A 609 -29.96 14.83 15.08
C THR A 609 -30.68 14.36 16.34
N GLY A 610 -31.36 13.20 16.31
CA GLY A 610 -32.20 12.71 17.39
C GLY A 610 -33.54 13.46 17.53
N SER A 611 -33.96 14.25 16.52
CA SER A 611 -35.26 14.94 16.52
C SER A 611 -36.42 13.94 16.60
N ALA A 612 -37.30 14.16 17.57
CA ALA A 612 -38.47 13.31 17.80
C ALA A 612 -39.51 13.47 16.68
N LEU A 613 -39.77 14.71 16.25
CA LEU A 613 -40.74 15.00 15.19
C LEU A 613 -40.29 14.44 13.84
N VAL A 614 -38.99 14.55 13.52
CA VAL A 614 -38.43 13.99 12.28
C VAL A 614 -38.48 12.47 12.30
N THR A 615 -38.14 11.85 13.44
CA THR A 615 -38.24 10.40 13.62
C THR A 615 -39.67 9.89 13.45
N GLU A 616 -40.65 10.57 14.04
CA GLU A 616 -42.07 10.25 13.91
C GLU A 616 -42.55 10.37 12.46
N LYS A 617 -42.19 11.46 11.78
CA LYS A 617 -42.55 11.68 10.36
C LYS A 617 -41.96 10.64 9.43
N LEU A 618 -40.68 10.30 9.62
CA LEU A 618 -40.02 9.28 8.81
C LEU A 618 -40.64 7.89 9.04
N ARG A 619 -40.90 7.53 10.31
CA ARG A 619 -41.60 6.30 10.68
C ARG A 619 -42.96 6.19 9.98
N ALA A 620 -43.78 7.25 10.04
CA ALA A 620 -45.09 7.27 9.42
C ALA A 620 -45.04 7.08 7.89
N ARG A 621 -43.99 7.56 7.20
CA ARG A 621 -43.80 7.34 5.76
C ARG A 621 -43.37 5.91 5.42
N ILE A 622 -42.49 5.33 6.23
CA ILE A 622 -42.06 3.93 6.09
C ILE A 622 -43.26 2.99 6.25
N GLU A 623 -44.11 3.24 7.26
CA GLU A 623 -45.34 2.47 7.49
C GLU A 623 -46.30 2.54 6.29
N LYS A 624 -46.32 3.67 5.57
CA LYS A 624 -47.10 3.85 4.34
C LYS A 624 -46.43 3.31 3.07
N LYS A 625 -45.22 2.74 3.17
CA LYS A 625 -44.39 2.30 2.03
C LYS A 625 -44.10 3.38 1.00
N GLU A 626 -44.07 4.65 1.43
CA GLU A 626 -43.86 5.81 0.56
C GLU A 626 -42.37 6.13 0.32
N THR A 627 -41.44 5.32 0.85
CA THR A 627 -40.00 5.57 0.76
C THR A 627 -39.35 4.69 -0.31
N THR A 628 -39.10 5.25 -1.50
CA THR A 628 -38.33 4.62 -2.58
C THR A 628 -36.84 5.03 -2.60
N GLY A 629 -36.32 5.70 -1.56
CA GLY A 629 -35.06 6.45 -1.63
C GLY A 629 -34.03 6.21 -0.51
N LEU A 630 -33.89 5.00 0.02
CA LEU A 630 -32.86 4.71 1.04
C LEU A 630 -31.44 4.53 0.47
N ASP A 631 -31.27 4.65 -0.85
CA ASP A 631 -30.03 4.32 -1.53
C ASP A 631 -28.95 5.43 -1.45
N GLY A 632 -29.33 6.68 -1.15
CA GLY A 632 -28.45 7.85 -1.26
C GLY A 632 -27.46 8.10 -0.10
N THR A 633 -27.55 7.36 1.00
CA THR A 633 -26.60 7.48 2.13
C THR A 633 -25.54 6.39 2.02
N SER A 634 -24.26 6.76 2.00
CA SER A 634 -23.14 5.82 1.87
C SER A 634 -23.02 4.91 3.11
N SER A 635 -22.39 3.74 2.94
CA SER A 635 -22.18 2.76 4.00
C SER A 635 -21.40 3.36 5.18
N SER A 636 -20.35 4.14 4.89
CA SER A 636 -19.55 4.86 5.89
C SER A 636 -20.35 5.94 6.63
N ALA A 637 -21.24 6.65 5.94
CA ALA A 637 -22.12 7.63 6.57
C ALA A 637 -23.10 6.96 7.53
N TRP A 638 -23.69 5.81 7.14
CA TRP A 638 -24.58 5.04 8.02
C TRP A 638 -23.88 4.55 9.29
N VAL A 639 -22.66 4.04 9.17
CA VAL A 639 -21.86 3.62 10.35
C VAL A 639 -21.61 4.79 11.29
N GLY A 640 -21.28 5.97 10.74
CA GLY A 640 -21.13 7.19 11.53
C GLY A 640 -22.41 7.63 12.24
N ILE A 641 -23.56 7.52 11.57
CA ILE A 641 -24.89 7.84 12.14
C ILE A 641 -25.20 6.90 13.31
N LEU A 642 -25.06 5.58 13.10
CA LEU A 642 -25.32 4.57 14.11
C LEU A 642 -24.44 4.74 15.34
N THR A 643 -23.16 5.05 15.15
CA THR A 643 -22.20 5.33 16.24
C THR A 643 -22.65 6.51 17.10
N LYS A 644 -23.08 7.61 16.48
CA LYS A 644 -23.52 8.81 17.21
C LYS A 644 -24.84 8.58 17.95
N LEU A 645 -25.78 7.89 17.32
CA LEU A 645 -27.07 7.59 17.93
C LEU A 645 -26.93 6.58 19.10
N ALA A 646 -26.05 5.59 18.98
CA ALA A 646 -25.76 4.65 20.05
C ALA A 646 -25.18 5.33 21.30
N ALA A 647 -24.46 6.45 21.14
CA ALA A 647 -23.92 7.23 22.25
C ALA A 647 -24.96 8.13 22.95
N ARG A 648 -26.22 8.17 22.48
CA ARG A 648 -27.28 9.09 22.93
C ARG A 648 -28.51 8.32 23.42
N PRO A 649 -28.66 8.11 24.74
CA PRO A 649 -29.83 7.41 25.30
C PRO A 649 -31.18 8.09 24.98
N ASP A 650 -31.17 9.42 24.87
CA ASP A 650 -32.33 10.25 24.50
C ASP A 650 -32.76 10.06 23.04
N ALA A 651 -31.88 9.54 22.18
CA ALA A 651 -32.13 9.30 20.77
C ALA A 651 -32.53 7.85 20.46
N ALA A 652 -32.92 7.05 21.46
CA ALA A 652 -33.28 5.64 21.29
C ALA A 652 -34.31 5.37 20.15
N PRO A 653 -35.39 6.17 20.00
CA PRO A 653 -36.33 5.97 18.89
C PRO A 653 -35.71 6.20 17.50
N ALA A 654 -34.76 7.13 17.40
CA ALA A 654 -34.05 7.43 16.15
C ALA A 654 -32.99 6.35 15.85
N TYR A 655 -32.31 5.85 16.88
CA TYR A 655 -31.38 4.73 16.78
C TYR A 655 -32.07 3.47 16.27
N GLU A 656 -33.20 3.09 16.86
CA GLU A 656 -33.96 1.90 16.45
C GLU A 656 -34.47 2.01 15.01
N LEU A 657 -34.89 3.21 14.59
CA LEU A 657 -35.31 3.44 13.21
C LEU A 657 -34.12 3.39 12.23
N ALA A 658 -33.00 4.03 12.56
CA ALA A 658 -31.77 3.97 11.76
C ALA A 658 -31.25 2.53 11.66
N ARG A 659 -31.33 1.75 12.75
CA ARG A 659 -30.99 0.33 12.77
C ARG A 659 -31.83 -0.46 11.77
N ALA A 660 -33.15 -0.31 11.83
CA ALA A 660 -34.07 -1.02 10.95
C ALA A 660 -33.85 -0.70 9.46
N LEU A 661 -33.40 0.52 9.16
CA LEU A 661 -33.13 0.98 7.79
C LEU A 661 -31.76 0.55 7.26
N ALA A 662 -30.70 0.65 8.08
CA ALA A 662 -29.32 0.52 7.61
C ALA A 662 -28.75 -0.89 7.74
N PHE A 663 -29.11 -1.63 8.80
CA PHE A 663 -28.48 -2.92 9.12
C PHE A 663 -28.59 -3.96 8.00
N PRO A 664 -29.76 -4.18 7.36
CA PRO A 664 -29.87 -5.21 6.33
C PRO A 664 -28.90 -5.00 5.17
N ARG A 665 -28.74 -3.75 4.72
CA ARG A 665 -27.86 -3.37 3.62
C ARG A 665 -26.38 -3.47 4.01
N LEU A 666 -25.99 -2.92 5.16
CA LEU A 666 -24.60 -2.94 5.62
C LEU A 666 -24.08 -4.37 5.88
N LEU A 667 -24.96 -5.28 6.31
CA LEU A 667 -24.66 -6.70 6.44
C LEU A 667 -24.45 -7.37 5.08
N GLU A 668 -25.31 -7.07 4.10
CA GLU A 668 -25.19 -7.61 2.73
C GLU A 668 -23.90 -7.14 2.05
N GLU A 669 -23.53 -5.87 2.23
CA GLU A 669 -22.30 -5.26 1.70
C GLU A 669 -21.01 -5.70 2.43
N LYS A 670 -21.15 -6.34 3.60
CA LYS A 670 -20.03 -6.71 4.49
C LYS A 670 -19.11 -5.52 4.84
N ASP A 671 -19.70 -4.36 5.12
CA ASP A 671 -18.95 -3.13 5.40
C ASP A 671 -18.05 -3.29 6.65
N VAL A 672 -16.75 -3.04 6.49
CA VAL A 672 -15.74 -3.26 7.55
C VAL A 672 -15.95 -2.29 8.73
N GLY A 673 -16.35 -1.06 8.45
CA GLY A 673 -16.63 -0.06 9.48
C GLY A 673 -17.85 -0.46 10.32
N PHE A 674 -18.88 -1.00 9.68
CA PHE A 674 -20.07 -1.51 10.34
C PHE A 674 -19.78 -2.71 11.23
N LEU A 675 -18.97 -3.65 10.75
CA LEU A 675 -18.53 -4.79 11.57
C LEU A 675 -17.76 -4.33 12.83
N ARG A 676 -16.84 -3.37 12.70
CA ARG A 676 -16.14 -2.75 13.84
C ARG A 676 -17.10 -1.99 14.77
N PHE A 677 -18.10 -1.30 14.22
CA PHE A 677 -19.12 -0.63 15.03
C PHE A 677 -19.90 -1.63 15.89
N LEU A 678 -20.31 -2.76 15.32
CA LEU A 678 -20.98 -3.85 16.04
C LEU A 678 -20.09 -4.49 17.12
N GLU A 679 -18.77 -4.54 16.92
CA GLU A 679 -17.81 -5.00 17.95
C GLU A 679 -17.67 -4.00 19.10
N ALA A 680 -17.65 -2.71 18.79
CA ALA A 680 -17.45 -1.62 19.76
C ALA A 680 -18.71 -1.26 20.56
N HIS A 681 -19.90 -1.47 20.00
CA HIS A 681 -21.18 -1.10 20.62
C HIS A 681 -22.05 -2.37 20.81
N PRO A 682 -21.76 -3.20 21.83
CA PRO A 682 -22.42 -4.50 22.04
C PRO A 682 -23.91 -4.42 22.42
N GLN A 683 -24.57 -3.27 22.30
CA GLN A 683 -26.01 -3.10 22.59
C GLN A 683 -26.89 -3.50 21.39
N VAL A 684 -26.76 -4.77 20.99
CA VAL A 684 -27.75 -5.49 20.16
C VAL A 684 -28.57 -6.44 21.03
N THR A 685 -28.61 -6.21 22.34
CA THR A 685 -29.50 -6.96 23.26
C THR A 685 -30.80 -6.16 23.42
N PRO A 686 -31.91 -6.58 22.78
CA PRO A 686 -33.21 -6.06 23.16
C PRO A 686 -33.47 -6.35 24.64
N ALA A 687 -34.25 -5.50 25.30
CA ALA A 687 -34.59 -5.62 26.72
C ALA A 687 -35.18 -6.99 27.10
N ASP A 688 -35.69 -7.75 26.13
CA ASP A 688 -36.08 -9.15 26.25
C ASP A 688 -35.36 -9.98 25.16
N SER A 689 -34.23 -10.58 25.54
CA SER A 689 -33.42 -11.46 24.69
C SER A 689 -34.21 -12.70 24.22
N THR A 690 -35.18 -13.17 25.01
CA THR A 690 -35.99 -14.35 24.69
C THR A 690 -37.04 -14.04 23.63
N ALA A 691 -37.72 -12.89 23.74
CA ALA A 691 -38.68 -12.44 22.73
C ALA A 691 -38.00 -12.17 21.37
N PHE A 692 -36.79 -11.60 21.39
CA PHE A 692 -36.01 -11.36 20.18
C PHE A 692 -35.54 -12.64 19.50
N LEU A 693 -34.95 -13.57 20.26
CA LEU A 693 -34.52 -14.85 19.70
C LEU A 693 -35.70 -15.60 19.06
N LYS A 694 -36.88 -15.59 19.70
CA LYS A 694 -38.12 -16.15 19.14
C LYS A 694 -38.55 -15.46 17.84
N SER A 695 -38.53 -14.13 17.81
CA SER A 695 -38.89 -13.35 16.61
C SER A 695 -37.93 -13.60 15.44
N GLN A 696 -36.63 -13.63 15.72
CA GLN A 696 -35.60 -13.83 14.69
C GLN A 696 -35.61 -15.25 14.15
N LEU A 697 -35.85 -16.25 14.99
CA LEU A 697 -36.02 -17.62 14.53
C LEU A 697 -37.30 -17.83 13.72
N ALA A 698 -38.42 -17.22 14.11
CA ALA A 698 -39.64 -17.23 13.29
C ALA A 698 -39.42 -16.57 11.91
N SER A 699 -38.61 -15.50 11.86
CA SER A 699 -38.19 -14.87 10.60
C SER A 699 -37.25 -15.77 9.78
N LEU A 700 -36.33 -16.48 10.43
CA LEU A 700 -35.44 -17.45 9.81
C LEU A 700 -36.23 -18.59 9.14
N GLU A 701 -37.23 -19.14 9.85
CA GLU A 701 -38.08 -20.22 9.32
C GLU A 701 -38.96 -19.76 8.16
N LYS A 702 -39.41 -18.51 8.17
CA LYS A 702 -40.28 -17.95 7.13
C LYS A 702 -39.53 -17.49 5.88
N SER A 703 -38.30 -16.99 6.02
CA SER A 703 -37.58 -16.28 4.94
C SER A 703 -36.19 -16.82 4.63
N GLY A 704 -35.57 -17.62 5.51
CA GLY A 704 -34.20 -18.10 5.38
C GLY A 704 -33.11 -17.04 5.56
N LYS A 705 -33.45 -15.78 5.89
CA LYS A 705 -32.53 -14.63 5.85
C LYS A 705 -31.91 -14.18 7.18
N ALA A 706 -32.37 -14.69 8.33
CA ALA A 706 -31.92 -14.22 9.64
C ALA A 706 -30.60 -14.86 10.16
N THR A 707 -29.91 -15.67 9.35
CA THR A 707 -28.76 -16.47 9.80
C THR A 707 -27.56 -15.62 10.22
N GLN A 708 -27.30 -14.50 9.53
CA GLN A 708 -26.14 -13.65 9.81
C GLN A 708 -26.30 -12.82 11.09
N GLU A 709 -27.49 -12.27 11.36
CA GLU A 709 -27.77 -11.52 12.60
C GLU A 709 -27.69 -12.42 13.84
N LEU A 710 -28.24 -13.65 13.75
CA LEU A 710 -28.17 -14.63 14.83
C LEU A 710 -26.76 -15.20 15.03
N GLN A 711 -25.97 -15.35 13.97
CA GLN A 711 -24.55 -15.72 14.05
C GLN A 711 -23.69 -14.61 14.68
N LEU A 712 -23.99 -13.34 14.37
CA LEU A 712 -23.37 -12.18 15.02
C LEU A 712 -23.73 -12.12 16.51
N TYR A 713 -25.00 -12.31 16.87
CA TYR A 713 -25.47 -12.36 18.26
C TYR A 713 -24.77 -13.46 19.07
N LEU A 714 -24.66 -14.68 18.52
CA LEU A 714 -23.90 -15.79 19.11
C LEU A 714 -22.39 -15.53 19.18
N GLY A 715 -21.89 -14.65 18.32
CA GLY A 715 -20.50 -14.22 18.29
C GLY A 715 -20.14 -13.12 19.30
N GLN A 716 -21.14 -12.45 19.89
CA GLN A 716 -20.99 -11.26 20.74
C GLN A 716 -21.03 -11.58 22.25
N ALA A 717 -21.48 -12.78 22.66
CA ALA A 717 -21.51 -13.18 24.06
C ALA A 717 -20.08 -13.27 24.62
N LYS A 718 -19.76 -12.40 25.61
CA LYS A 718 -18.40 -12.25 26.18
C LYS A 718 -18.14 -13.11 27.41
N SER A 719 -19.19 -13.66 28.03
CA SER A 719 -19.07 -14.53 29.21
C SER A 719 -19.63 -15.92 28.92
N ALA A 720 -19.03 -16.94 29.51
CA ALA A 720 -19.49 -18.32 29.41
C ALA A 720 -20.95 -18.46 29.85
N ASP A 721 -21.36 -17.72 30.89
CA ASP A 721 -22.74 -17.74 31.41
C ASP A 721 -23.74 -17.18 30.39
N SER A 722 -23.44 -16.02 29.78
CA SER A 722 -24.31 -15.42 28.75
C SER A 722 -24.40 -16.27 27.47
N LEU A 723 -23.31 -16.93 27.11
CA LEU A 723 -23.25 -17.83 25.96
C LEU A 723 -24.04 -19.11 26.26
N SER A 724 -23.92 -19.64 27.48
CA SER A 724 -24.67 -20.79 27.97
C SER A 724 -26.16 -20.55 28.03
N GLU A 725 -26.60 -19.43 28.58
CA GLU A 725 -28.01 -19.09 28.63
C GLU A 725 -28.61 -18.94 27.22
N THR A 726 -27.86 -18.31 26.30
CA THR A 726 -28.27 -18.14 24.90
C THR A 726 -28.33 -19.47 24.17
N GLN A 727 -27.31 -20.32 24.30
CA GLN A 727 -27.25 -21.64 23.67
C GLN A 727 -28.32 -22.58 24.23
N LEU A 728 -28.56 -22.58 25.54
CA LEU A 728 -29.65 -23.33 26.18
C LEU A 728 -31.02 -22.83 25.72
N SER A 729 -31.19 -21.52 25.56
CA SER A 729 -32.43 -20.93 25.04
C SER A 729 -32.69 -21.33 23.59
N LEU A 730 -31.65 -21.37 22.75
CA LEU A 730 -31.75 -21.90 21.39
C LEU A 730 -32.13 -23.39 21.39
N ILE A 731 -31.49 -24.20 22.25
CA ILE A 731 -31.79 -25.64 22.36
C ILE A 731 -33.25 -25.88 22.81
N ARG A 732 -33.76 -25.09 23.75
CA ARG A 732 -35.14 -25.18 24.27
C ARG A 732 -36.20 -24.92 23.21
N LEU A 733 -35.89 -24.20 22.14
CA LEU A 733 -36.85 -23.89 21.08
C LEU A 733 -37.12 -25.08 20.16
N ASP A 734 -36.23 -26.06 20.12
CA ASP A 734 -36.38 -27.32 19.37
C ASP A 734 -36.80 -27.15 17.89
N GLN A 735 -36.19 -26.19 17.21
CA GLN A 735 -36.44 -25.93 15.79
C GLN A 735 -35.27 -26.41 14.93
N GLY A 736 -35.55 -26.96 13.75
CA GLY A 736 -34.50 -27.45 12.85
C GLY A 736 -33.50 -26.38 12.41
N ALA A 737 -33.95 -25.12 12.34
CA ALA A 737 -33.13 -23.96 11.98
C ALA A 737 -32.11 -23.55 13.07
N VAL A 738 -32.21 -24.13 14.28
CA VAL A 738 -31.25 -23.92 15.38
C VAL A 738 -29.93 -24.66 15.14
N VAL A 739 -29.97 -25.81 14.46
CA VAL A 739 -28.79 -26.68 14.28
C VAL A 739 -27.62 -25.95 13.59
N PRO A 740 -27.81 -25.26 12.44
CA PRO A 740 -26.71 -24.52 11.81
C PRO A 740 -26.14 -23.38 12.65
N LEU A 741 -26.95 -22.80 13.55
CA LEU A 741 -26.51 -21.74 14.46
C LEU A 741 -25.61 -22.30 15.57
N LEU A 742 -25.97 -23.45 16.13
CA LEU A 742 -25.14 -24.16 17.11
C LEU A 742 -23.83 -24.67 16.48
N GLU A 743 -23.87 -25.15 15.23
CA GLU A 743 -22.67 -25.53 14.47
C GLU A 743 -21.74 -24.33 14.24
N SER A 744 -22.29 -23.18 13.87
CA SER A 744 -21.52 -21.96 13.70
C SER A 744 -20.91 -21.48 15.01
N ALA A 745 -21.65 -21.57 16.13
CA ALA A 745 -21.14 -21.24 17.46
C ALA A 745 -20.00 -22.19 17.86
N LEU A 746 -20.15 -23.49 17.62
CA LEU A 746 -19.12 -24.50 17.86
C LEU A 746 -17.86 -24.24 17.02
N LYS A 747 -18.01 -23.91 15.74
CA LYS A 747 -16.88 -23.58 14.84
C LYS A 747 -16.15 -22.31 15.28
N LYS A 748 -16.88 -21.31 15.78
CA LYS A 748 -16.30 -20.02 16.19
C LYS A 748 -15.60 -20.09 17.55
N HIS A 749 -16.21 -20.76 18.53
CA HIS A 749 -15.73 -20.78 19.91
C HIS A 749 -14.96 -22.05 20.29
N GLY A 750 -14.91 -23.05 19.40
CA GLY A 750 -14.24 -24.33 19.61
C GLY A 750 -15.00 -25.30 20.53
N LYS A 751 -15.94 -24.81 21.34
CA LYS A 751 -16.85 -25.59 22.19
C LYS A 751 -18.20 -24.87 22.36
N LEU A 752 -19.22 -25.59 22.82
CA LEU A 752 -20.41 -24.97 23.38
C LEU A 752 -20.21 -24.80 24.89
N GLU A 753 -20.54 -23.63 25.42
CA GLU A 753 -20.50 -23.37 26.86
C GLU A 753 -21.89 -23.70 27.37
N LEU A 754 -22.12 -24.91 27.88
CA LEU A 754 -23.44 -25.35 28.33
C LEU A 754 -23.37 -25.81 29.79
N ASP A 755 -24.26 -25.30 30.63
CA ASP A 755 -24.42 -25.83 31.98
C ASP A 755 -24.95 -27.27 31.91
N GLY A 756 -24.20 -28.22 32.45
CA GLY A 756 -24.50 -29.66 32.31
C GLY A 756 -25.82 -30.08 32.97
N ASP A 757 -26.23 -29.41 34.05
CA ASP A 757 -27.48 -29.70 34.75
C ASP A 757 -28.69 -29.13 34.03
N GLU A 758 -28.60 -27.89 33.57
CA GLU A 758 -29.65 -27.30 32.74
C GLU A 758 -29.76 -27.99 31.39
N LEU A 759 -28.64 -28.39 30.78
CA LEU A 759 -28.65 -29.16 29.54
C LEU A 759 -29.36 -30.50 29.75
N ALA A 760 -29.13 -31.21 30.87
CA ALA A 760 -29.83 -32.47 31.15
C ALA A 760 -31.34 -32.26 31.33
N LYS A 761 -31.76 -31.18 32.01
CA LYS A 761 -33.17 -30.80 32.16
C LYS A 761 -33.83 -30.45 30.83
N VAL A 762 -33.11 -29.77 29.93
CA VAL A 762 -33.62 -29.41 28.59
C VAL A 762 -33.66 -30.65 27.70
N PHE A 763 -32.59 -31.44 27.70
CA PHE A 763 -32.45 -32.64 26.87
C PHE A 763 -33.50 -33.70 27.17
N SER A 764 -33.83 -33.92 28.45
CA SER A 764 -34.88 -34.88 28.85
C SER A 764 -36.28 -34.48 28.35
N LYS A 765 -36.50 -33.20 28.06
CA LYS A 765 -37.76 -32.67 27.51
C LYS A 765 -37.81 -32.67 25.98
N LEU A 766 -36.69 -32.87 25.28
CA LEU A 766 -36.67 -32.92 23.82
C LEU A 766 -37.24 -34.25 23.31
N PRO A 767 -38.17 -34.26 22.33
CA PRO A 767 -38.65 -35.50 21.68
C PRO A 767 -37.51 -36.28 21.02
N SER A 768 -37.65 -37.61 20.89
CA SER A 768 -36.64 -38.44 20.19
C SER A 768 -36.50 -38.09 18.70
N THR A 769 -37.51 -37.47 18.10
CA THR A 769 -37.55 -37.00 16.71
C THR A 769 -36.97 -35.59 16.53
N SER A 770 -36.59 -34.91 17.61
CA SER A 770 -36.01 -33.56 17.58
C SER A 770 -34.68 -33.56 16.81
N LYS A 771 -34.56 -32.68 15.81
CA LYS A 771 -33.29 -32.46 15.08
C LYS A 771 -32.21 -31.89 15.99
N VAL A 772 -32.59 -31.06 16.97
CA VAL A 772 -31.67 -30.52 17.98
C VAL A 772 -31.17 -31.66 18.88
N ARG A 773 -32.05 -32.54 19.36
CA ARG A 773 -31.67 -33.72 20.15
C ARG A 773 -30.77 -34.67 19.37
N GLN A 774 -31.05 -34.87 18.07
CA GLN A 774 -30.22 -35.69 17.20
C GLN A 774 -28.83 -35.09 16.96
N PHE A 775 -28.75 -33.76 16.83
CA PHE A 775 -27.49 -33.00 16.76
C PHE A 775 -26.69 -33.13 18.07
N LEU A 776 -27.32 -32.92 19.23
CA LEU A 776 -26.69 -33.08 20.54
C LEU A 776 -26.14 -34.51 20.72
N LEU A 777 -26.94 -35.52 20.38
CA LEU A 777 -26.55 -36.94 20.47
C LEU A 777 -25.58 -37.41 19.39
N GLY A 778 -25.39 -36.65 18.31
CA GLY A 778 -24.49 -36.98 17.22
C GLY A 778 -23.18 -36.21 17.35
N THR A 779 -23.27 -34.90 17.13
CA THR A 779 -22.13 -33.98 17.05
C THR A 779 -21.51 -33.68 18.41
N LEU A 780 -22.32 -33.65 19.49
CA LEU A 780 -21.83 -33.33 20.84
C LEU A 780 -21.76 -34.55 21.78
N ALA A 781 -21.87 -35.76 21.23
CA ALA A 781 -21.84 -36.98 22.02
C ALA A 781 -20.60 -37.10 22.95
N PRO A 782 -19.38 -36.72 22.54
CA PRO A 782 -18.21 -36.75 23.43
C PRO A 782 -18.36 -35.83 24.65
N MET A 783 -18.86 -34.60 24.43
CA MET A 783 -19.12 -33.64 25.51
C MET A 783 -20.20 -34.15 26.47
N LEU A 784 -21.28 -34.75 25.95
CA LEU A 784 -22.35 -35.34 26.78
C LEU A 784 -21.84 -36.53 27.61
N LEU A 785 -20.88 -37.29 27.08
CA LEU A 785 -20.23 -38.40 27.77
C LEU A 785 -19.31 -37.92 28.89
N GLU A 786 -18.57 -36.83 28.69
CA GLU A 786 -17.75 -36.19 29.72
C GLU A 786 -18.58 -35.69 30.91
N LEU A 787 -19.80 -35.19 30.65
CA LEU A 787 -20.74 -34.77 31.70
C LEU A 787 -21.25 -35.94 32.56
N GLY A 788 -21.22 -37.17 32.04
CA GLY A 788 -21.49 -38.40 32.80
C GLY A 788 -22.90 -38.52 33.42
N ARG A 789 -23.88 -37.76 32.91
CA ARG A 789 -25.26 -37.77 33.45
C ARG A 789 -26.05 -38.99 32.93
N PRO A 790 -26.86 -39.66 33.78
CA PRO A 790 -27.60 -40.87 33.40
C PRO A 790 -28.53 -40.70 32.19
N GLU A 791 -29.15 -39.53 32.05
CA GLU A 791 -30.10 -39.21 30.97
C GLU A 791 -29.42 -39.19 29.60
N PHE A 792 -28.17 -38.72 29.53
CA PHE A 792 -27.37 -38.73 28.31
C PHE A 792 -26.86 -40.13 28.00
N LEU A 793 -26.35 -40.85 29.01
CA LEU A 793 -25.83 -42.20 28.87
C LEU A 793 -26.92 -43.17 28.37
N SER A 794 -28.10 -43.13 28.99
CA SER A 794 -29.23 -43.96 28.57
C SER A 794 -29.74 -43.61 27.17
N ALA A 795 -29.74 -42.32 26.80
CA ALA A 795 -30.16 -41.90 25.46
C ALA A 795 -29.13 -42.31 24.38
N LEU A 796 -27.83 -42.24 24.69
CA LEU A 796 -26.75 -42.72 23.82
C LEU A 796 -26.79 -44.24 23.66
N GLU A 797 -27.00 -44.98 24.74
CA GLU A 797 -27.15 -46.44 24.75
C GLU A 797 -28.40 -46.91 23.99
N LYS A 798 -29.52 -46.20 24.11
CA LYS A 798 -30.74 -46.51 23.36
C LYS A 798 -30.57 -46.21 21.87
N ARG A 799 -29.89 -45.12 21.52
CA ARG A 799 -29.52 -44.81 20.13
C ARG A 799 -28.58 -45.90 19.56
N TRP A 800 -27.66 -46.39 20.39
CA TRP A 800 -26.71 -47.45 20.06
C TRP A 800 -27.41 -48.78 19.71
N THR A 801 -28.28 -49.24 20.60
CA THR A 801 -28.97 -50.54 20.48
C THR A 801 -30.02 -50.57 19.39
N SER A 802 -30.61 -49.42 19.04
CA SER A 802 -31.65 -49.32 18.00
C SER A 802 -31.12 -49.14 16.57
N ALA A 803 -29.84 -48.80 16.38
CA ALA A 803 -29.25 -48.58 15.06
C ALA A 803 -27.79 -49.03 14.94
N PRO A 804 -27.44 -50.32 15.18
CA PRO A 804 -26.06 -50.81 15.16
C PRO A 804 -25.39 -50.84 13.77
N HIS A 805 -26.10 -50.47 12.69
CA HIS A 805 -25.57 -50.52 11.31
C HIS A 805 -25.65 -49.19 10.55
N GLU A 806 -26.16 -48.11 11.15
CA GLU A 806 -26.00 -46.78 10.58
C GLU A 806 -24.74 -46.15 11.17
N LYS A 807 -23.82 -45.71 10.29
CA LYS A 807 -22.57 -45.01 10.60
C LYS A 807 -22.80 -43.91 11.65
N SER A 808 -22.72 -44.25 12.93
CA SER A 808 -22.82 -43.26 13.99
C SER A 808 -21.46 -42.56 14.05
N ASN A 809 -21.41 -41.26 13.74
CA ASN A 809 -20.23 -40.40 13.88
C ASN A 809 -19.84 -40.16 15.37
N LEU A 810 -19.99 -41.17 16.22
CA LEU A 810 -19.46 -41.14 17.59
C LEU A 810 -17.93 -41.34 17.50
N ASP A 811 -17.19 -40.32 17.93
CA ASP A 811 -15.73 -40.31 18.00
C ASP A 811 -15.21 -41.60 18.69
N SER A 812 -14.21 -42.25 18.08
CA SER A 812 -13.56 -43.46 18.59
C SER A 812 -12.93 -43.25 19.98
N LYS A 813 -12.66 -42.01 20.40
CA LYS A 813 -12.29 -41.66 21.80
C LYS A 813 -13.43 -41.82 22.81
N ALA A 814 -14.64 -41.36 22.45
CA ALA A 814 -15.83 -41.52 23.28
C ALA A 814 -16.12 -43.01 23.53
N TRP A 815 -15.85 -43.83 22.51
CA TRP A 815 -15.96 -45.27 22.55
C TRP A 815 -14.95 -45.98 23.44
N ILE A 816 -13.67 -45.63 23.31
CA ILE A 816 -12.60 -46.18 24.16
C ILE A 816 -12.86 -45.84 25.63
N HIS A 817 -13.46 -44.67 25.92
CA HIS A 817 -13.79 -44.25 27.28
C HIS A 817 -14.99 -45.00 27.88
N VAL A 818 -16.06 -45.23 27.09
CA VAL A 818 -17.23 -46.04 27.50
C VAL A 818 -16.84 -47.49 27.75
N ILE A 819 -16.05 -48.09 26.84
CA ILE A 819 -15.57 -49.47 26.97
C ILE A 819 -14.58 -49.60 28.14
N GLY A 820 -13.67 -48.63 28.32
CA GLY A 820 -12.71 -48.59 29.42
C GLY A 820 -13.35 -48.59 30.81
N ARG A 821 -14.35 -47.73 31.06
CA ARG A 821 -15.06 -47.68 32.36
C ARG A 821 -15.84 -48.97 32.66
N HIS A 822 -16.39 -49.63 31.65
CA HIS A 822 -17.12 -50.89 31.84
C HIS A 822 -16.17 -52.07 32.13
N ILE A 823 -14.98 -52.10 31.49
CA ILE A 823 -13.93 -53.09 31.76
C ILE A 823 -13.39 -52.95 33.19
N GLU A 824 -13.29 -51.73 33.73
CA GLU A 824 -12.91 -51.47 35.13
C GLU A 824 -13.95 -51.97 36.15
N GLN A 825 -15.21 -52.17 35.76
CA GLN A 825 -16.30 -52.59 36.65
C GLN A 825 -16.46 -54.12 36.82
N LYS A 826 -15.55 -54.95 36.29
CA LYS A 826 -15.41 -56.42 36.50
C LYS A 826 -16.70 -57.25 36.44
N SER A 827 -17.20 -57.60 35.25
CA SER A 827 -18.30 -58.58 35.13
C SER A 827 -18.20 -59.60 33.97
N SER A 828 -17.91 -60.85 34.35
CA SER A 828 -18.26 -62.15 33.75
C SER A 828 -17.69 -62.60 32.39
N ALA A 829 -17.48 -63.92 32.28
CA ALA A 829 -16.97 -64.65 31.11
C ALA A 829 -17.89 -64.57 29.87
N ALA A 830 -19.15 -64.19 30.01
CA ALA A 830 -20.07 -63.97 28.90
C ALA A 830 -19.61 -62.81 27.98
N PHE A 831 -18.81 -61.87 28.52
CA PHE A 831 -18.28 -60.76 27.74
C PHE A 831 -17.02 -61.13 26.95
N SER A 832 -16.31 -62.23 27.26
CA SER A 832 -15.14 -62.65 26.48
C SER A 832 -15.50 -63.00 25.03
N PHE A 833 -16.66 -63.62 24.83
CA PHE A 833 -17.19 -63.92 23.50
C PHE A 833 -17.69 -62.68 22.77
N SER A 834 -18.28 -61.71 23.50
CA SER A 834 -18.68 -60.40 22.94
C SER A 834 -17.49 -59.47 22.68
N LEU A 835 -16.39 -59.59 23.41
CA LEU A 835 -15.18 -58.80 23.20
C LEU A 835 -14.43 -59.28 21.95
N GLU A 836 -14.33 -60.59 21.73
CA GLU A 836 -13.82 -61.15 20.48
C GLU A 836 -14.71 -60.76 19.29
N HIS A 837 -16.04 -60.76 19.45
CA HIS A 837 -16.96 -60.27 18.42
C HIS A 837 -16.87 -58.76 18.22
N ALA A 838 -16.74 -57.97 19.28
CA ALA A 838 -16.62 -56.51 19.21
C ALA A 838 -15.30 -56.08 18.55
N ILE A 839 -14.20 -56.77 18.85
CA ILE A 839 -12.89 -56.61 18.20
C ILE A 839 -12.96 -56.97 16.70
N ALA A 840 -13.69 -58.05 16.36
CA ALA A 840 -13.93 -58.46 14.98
C ALA A 840 -14.93 -57.58 14.22
N SER A 841 -15.71 -56.75 14.92
CA SER A 841 -16.72 -55.84 14.35
C SER A 841 -16.29 -54.37 14.41
N PHE A 842 -15.11 -54.08 14.98
CA PHE A 842 -14.57 -52.74 15.19
C PHE A 842 -13.98 -52.20 13.88
N GLU A 843 -14.30 -50.95 13.49
CA GLU A 843 -13.58 -50.26 12.40
C GLU A 843 -12.28 -49.65 12.97
N TRP A 844 -11.14 -50.25 12.63
CA TRP A 844 -9.79 -49.99 13.18
C TRP A 844 -9.06 -48.71 12.67
N ASN A 845 -9.48 -47.52 13.03
CA ASN A 845 -8.81 -46.28 12.58
C ASN A 845 -7.53 -45.89 13.39
N GLY A 846 -6.42 -45.60 12.69
CA GLY A 846 -5.28 -44.76 13.15
C GLY A 846 -4.61 -45.03 14.53
N ASP A 847 -4.13 -43.94 15.16
CA ASP A 847 -3.34 -43.92 16.42
C ASP A 847 -4.07 -44.53 17.64
N GLU A 848 -5.39 -44.66 17.55
CA GLU A 848 -6.25 -45.24 18.59
C GLU A 848 -6.24 -46.78 18.52
N SER A 849 -6.20 -47.32 17.31
CA SER A 849 -5.92 -48.75 17.06
C SER A 849 -4.53 -49.13 17.54
N ARG A 850 -3.55 -48.24 17.38
CA ARG A 850 -2.19 -48.38 17.92
C ARG A 850 -2.18 -48.44 19.45
N THR A 851 -2.89 -47.55 20.14
CA THR A 851 -2.95 -47.52 21.61
C THR A 851 -3.65 -48.76 22.18
N LEU A 852 -4.71 -49.24 21.50
CA LEU A 852 -5.41 -50.47 21.88
C LEU A 852 -4.54 -51.71 21.62
N LEU A 853 -3.84 -51.79 20.48
CA LEU A 853 -2.94 -52.89 20.14
C LEU A 853 -1.68 -52.92 21.02
N GLU A 854 -1.09 -51.76 21.37
CA GLU A 854 0.02 -51.66 22.32
C GLU A 854 -0.41 -52.11 23.73
N ARG A 855 -1.63 -51.78 24.18
CA ARG A 855 -2.19 -52.29 25.44
C ARG A 855 -2.49 -53.79 25.39
N LEU A 856 -3.06 -54.29 24.30
CA LEU A 856 -3.33 -55.73 24.10
C LEU A 856 -2.04 -56.56 24.00
N ALA A 857 -0.97 -56.02 23.40
CA ALA A 857 0.33 -56.69 23.25
C ALA A 857 1.14 -56.83 24.56
N THR A 858 0.81 -56.05 25.59
CA THR A 858 1.47 -56.11 26.91
C THR A 858 0.75 -57.03 27.91
N MET A 859 -0.32 -57.72 27.49
CA MET A 859 -1.11 -58.59 28.37
C MET A 859 -0.58 -60.03 28.42
N PRO A 860 -0.40 -60.64 29.61
CA PRO A 860 0.22 -61.97 29.76
C PRO A 860 -0.68 -63.17 29.42
N LEU A 861 -1.90 -62.98 28.91
CA LEU A 861 -2.92 -64.05 28.77
C LEU A 861 -3.29 -64.44 27.32
N LEU A 862 -2.52 -64.05 26.31
CA LEU A 862 -2.75 -64.46 24.91
C LEU A 862 -1.82 -65.61 24.48
N VAL A 863 -2.41 -66.70 23.97
CA VAL A 863 -1.74 -68.01 23.73
C VAL A 863 -0.84 -68.06 22.48
N ASP A 864 -1.04 -67.20 21.48
CA ASP A 864 -0.11 -67.06 20.33
C ASP A 864 -0.28 -65.69 19.62
N PRO A 865 0.56 -64.69 19.96
CA PRO A 865 0.43 -63.33 19.43
C PRO A 865 0.66 -63.25 17.92
N LYS A 866 1.52 -64.08 17.35
CA LYS A 866 1.92 -63.98 15.93
C LYS A 866 0.81 -64.48 14.99
N LYS A 867 0.08 -65.53 15.40
CA LYS A 867 -1.10 -66.00 14.67
C LYS A 867 -2.30 -65.05 14.78
N ALA A 868 -2.47 -64.40 15.93
CA ALA A 868 -3.52 -63.39 16.12
C ALA A 868 -3.27 -62.18 15.20
N ILE A 869 -2.03 -61.73 15.09
CA ILE A 869 -1.62 -60.63 14.20
C ILE A 869 -1.77 -61.03 12.72
N ALA A 870 -1.34 -62.22 12.32
CA ALA A 870 -1.49 -62.69 10.94
C ALA A 870 -2.97 -62.86 10.50
N ARG A 871 -3.87 -63.25 11.42
CA ARG A 871 -5.31 -63.33 11.14
C ARG A 871 -5.99 -61.96 11.13
N ALA A 872 -5.56 -61.04 12.00
CA ALA A 872 -6.03 -59.66 11.97
C ALA A 872 -5.67 -59.00 10.62
N ILE A 873 -4.44 -59.19 10.15
CA ILE A 873 -3.98 -58.67 8.84
C ILE A 873 -4.75 -59.31 7.67
N LYS A 874 -5.07 -60.60 7.75
CA LYS A 874 -5.88 -61.28 6.72
C LYS A 874 -7.34 -60.79 6.72
N GLY A 875 -7.93 -60.53 7.89
CA GLY A 875 -9.26 -59.94 8.04
C GLY A 875 -9.33 -58.54 7.43
N LEU A 876 -8.35 -57.70 7.76
CA LEU A 876 -8.17 -56.34 7.23
C LEU A 876 -8.08 -56.29 5.69
N ALA A 877 -7.56 -57.35 5.04
CA ALA A 877 -7.41 -57.44 3.59
C ALA A 877 -8.66 -57.92 2.85
N THR A 878 -9.53 -58.70 3.53
CA THR A 878 -10.73 -59.32 2.92
C THR A 878 -12.03 -58.55 3.18
N GLU A 879 -12.01 -57.55 4.05
CA GLU A 879 -13.19 -56.75 4.37
C GLU A 879 -13.58 -55.79 3.23
N LYS A 880 -14.85 -55.35 3.20
CA LYS A 880 -15.41 -54.54 2.11
C LYS A 880 -14.84 -53.12 2.02
N LYS A 881 -14.08 -52.64 3.02
CA LYS A 881 -13.43 -51.32 3.01
C LYS A 881 -12.01 -51.32 3.62
N PRO A 882 -11.00 -51.82 2.90
CA PRO A 882 -9.61 -51.86 3.37
C PRO A 882 -8.94 -50.49 3.57
N GLY A 883 -9.61 -49.36 3.30
CA GLY A 883 -8.93 -48.07 3.09
C GLY A 883 -8.38 -47.39 4.36
N GLU A 884 -8.92 -47.73 5.54
CA GLU A 884 -8.59 -47.04 6.79
C GLU A 884 -7.53 -47.76 7.64
N HIS A 885 -7.26 -49.03 7.32
CA HIS A 885 -6.34 -49.89 8.09
C HIS A 885 -4.97 -50.04 7.41
N PHE A 886 -4.84 -49.46 6.22
CA PHE A 886 -3.64 -49.50 5.41
C PHE A 886 -2.51 -48.58 5.93
N GLY A 887 -2.81 -47.55 6.73
CA GLY A 887 -1.76 -46.72 7.35
C GLY A 887 -0.88 -47.52 8.31
N THR A 888 -1.48 -48.46 9.04
CA THR A 888 -0.79 -49.35 9.99
C THR A 888 -0.01 -50.45 9.26
N LEU A 889 -0.55 -51.01 8.18
CA LEU A 889 0.18 -51.92 7.28
C LEU A 889 1.35 -51.20 6.56
N ALA A 890 1.15 -49.95 6.13
CA ALA A 890 2.13 -49.10 5.45
C ALA A 890 3.30 -48.69 6.36
N TRP A 891 3.04 -48.54 7.67
CA TRP A 891 4.10 -48.31 8.65
C TRP A 891 5.01 -49.54 8.84
N HIS A 892 4.44 -50.76 8.84
CA HIS A 892 5.23 -52.00 8.83
C HIS A 892 5.94 -52.26 7.48
N LEU A 893 5.38 -51.79 6.35
CA LEU A 893 6.09 -51.72 5.05
C LEU A 893 7.30 -50.77 5.08
N ALA A 894 7.21 -49.68 5.82
CA ALA A 894 8.33 -48.74 5.98
C ALA A 894 9.41 -49.32 6.91
N ALA A 895 9.03 -50.04 7.97
CA ALA A 895 9.92 -50.54 9.02
C ALA A 895 10.42 -52.00 8.84
N GLY A 896 9.84 -52.80 7.95
CA GLY A 896 10.18 -54.22 7.75
C GLY A 896 11.42 -54.48 6.89
N ASP A 897 11.96 -55.70 6.94
CA ASP A 897 13.06 -56.15 6.08
C ASP A 897 12.61 -56.45 4.64
N GLY A 898 13.56 -56.77 3.75
CA GLY A 898 13.30 -56.96 2.32
C GLY A 898 12.30 -58.07 2.00
N ASP A 899 12.26 -59.14 2.80
CA ASP A 899 11.36 -60.28 2.58
C ASP A 899 9.93 -59.96 3.01
N THR A 900 9.76 -59.22 4.11
CA THR A 900 8.45 -58.76 4.59
C THR A 900 7.79 -57.80 3.59
N LYS A 901 8.59 -56.96 2.92
CA LYS A 901 8.09 -56.04 1.88
C LYS A 901 7.68 -56.77 0.60
N SER A 902 8.46 -57.75 0.16
CA SER A 902 8.19 -58.54 -1.05
C SER A 902 6.91 -59.39 -0.92
N LEU A 903 6.69 -60.01 0.25
CA LEU A 903 5.49 -60.82 0.51
C LEU A 903 4.19 -59.99 0.48
N LEU A 904 4.27 -58.74 0.93
CA LEU A 904 3.12 -57.85 1.03
C LEU A 904 2.72 -57.24 -0.32
N VAL A 905 3.70 -56.96 -1.19
CA VAL A 905 3.48 -56.47 -2.56
C VAL A 905 2.84 -57.55 -3.44
N SER A 906 3.30 -58.80 -3.35
CA SER A 906 2.69 -59.93 -4.06
C SER A 906 1.23 -60.17 -3.62
N SER A 907 0.93 -60.01 -2.33
CA SER A 907 -0.43 -60.17 -1.77
C SER A 907 -1.40 -59.08 -2.24
N LEU A 908 -0.90 -57.90 -2.61
CA LEU A 908 -1.69 -56.78 -3.13
C LEU A 908 -2.00 -56.92 -4.63
N ILE A 909 -1.07 -57.49 -5.39
CA ILE A 909 -1.24 -57.79 -6.83
C ILE A 909 -2.33 -58.87 -7.02
N GLU A 910 -2.41 -59.86 -6.13
CA GLU A 910 -3.44 -60.90 -6.15
C GLU A 910 -4.86 -60.38 -5.82
N ALA A 911 -4.98 -59.18 -5.22
CA ALA A 911 -6.26 -58.59 -4.81
C ALA A 911 -7.02 -57.85 -5.94
N GLY A 912 -6.43 -57.74 -7.14
CA GLY A 912 -7.09 -57.21 -8.34
C GLY A 912 -7.51 -55.73 -8.27
N SER A 913 -8.52 -55.34 -9.07
CA SER A 913 -8.94 -53.93 -9.28
C SER A 913 -9.25 -53.12 -8.01
N ALA A 914 -9.66 -53.80 -6.92
CA ALA A 914 -9.93 -53.17 -5.62
C ALA A 914 -8.64 -52.80 -4.86
N GLY A 915 -7.55 -53.56 -5.06
CA GLY A 915 -6.23 -53.23 -4.53
C GLY A 915 -5.62 -52.01 -5.22
N ALA A 916 -5.80 -51.91 -6.55
CA ALA A 916 -5.31 -50.79 -7.34
C ALA A 916 -5.99 -49.45 -7.00
N GLU A 917 -7.32 -49.43 -6.80
CA GLU A 917 -8.09 -48.24 -6.41
C GLU A 917 -7.72 -47.71 -5.01
N LYS A 918 -7.14 -48.54 -4.14
CA LYS A 918 -6.79 -48.16 -2.77
C LYS A 918 -5.33 -47.73 -2.62
N LEU A 919 -4.42 -48.29 -3.41
CA LEU A 919 -3.08 -47.73 -3.59
C LEU A 919 -3.18 -46.27 -4.07
N LEU A 920 -4.15 -46.00 -4.95
CA LEU A 920 -4.56 -44.68 -5.41
C LEU A 920 -4.98 -43.74 -4.29
N ASP A 921 -5.98 -44.12 -3.49
CA ASP A 921 -6.45 -43.33 -2.33
C ASP A 921 -5.32 -42.99 -1.34
N TRP A 922 -4.32 -43.87 -1.22
CA TRP A 922 -3.16 -43.67 -0.36
C TRP A 922 -2.14 -42.68 -0.96
N LEU A 923 -1.86 -42.81 -2.27
CA LEU A 923 -1.06 -41.84 -3.02
C LEU A 923 -1.71 -40.44 -2.93
N GLU A 924 -3.05 -40.34 -2.95
CA GLU A 924 -3.74 -39.05 -2.81
C GLU A 924 -3.56 -38.35 -1.46
N ARG A 925 -3.26 -39.11 -0.40
CA ARG A 925 -3.13 -38.58 0.97
C ARG A 925 -1.70 -38.27 1.38
N ALA A 926 -0.70 -38.76 0.66
CA ALA A 926 0.71 -38.66 1.05
C ALA A 926 1.37 -37.28 0.80
N GLN A 927 0.63 -36.29 0.27
CA GLN A 927 1.01 -34.86 0.13
C GLN A 927 2.52 -34.60 -0.15
N GLY A 928 3.06 -35.18 -1.22
CA GLY A 928 4.35 -34.74 -1.79
C GLY A 928 5.64 -35.34 -1.20
N LYS A 929 5.61 -36.45 -0.46
CA LYS A 929 6.85 -37.20 -0.14
C LYS A 929 7.14 -38.24 -1.25
N ALA A 930 8.34 -38.15 -1.85
CA ALA A 930 8.75 -39.00 -2.98
C ALA A 930 8.78 -40.50 -2.62
N LEU A 931 8.22 -41.33 -3.49
CA LEU A 931 8.23 -42.79 -3.43
C LEU A 931 9.01 -43.36 -4.63
N PRO A 932 9.86 -44.38 -4.45
CA PRO A 932 10.51 -45.05 -5.56
C PRO A 932 9.63 -46.20 -6.01
N LEU A 933 8.51 -45.90 -6.67
CA LEU A 933 7.73 -46.91 -7.40
C LEU A 933 8.25 -46.93 -8.84
N SER A 934 8.60 -48.11 -9.36
CA SER A 934 9.04 -48.23 -10.75
C SER A 934 7.87 -48.04 -11.71
N GLU A 935 8.15 -47.44 -12.88
CA GLU A 935 7.14 -47.09 -13.89
C GLU A 935 6.28 -48.28 -14.33
N THR A 936 6.85 -49.49 -14.32
CA THR A 936 6.18 -50.74 -14.65
C THR A 936 5.01 -51.05 -13.71
N VAL A 937 5.17 -50.77 -12.41
CA VAL A 937 4.16 -51.06 -11.37
C VAL A 937 2.95 -50.14 -11.51
N VAL A 938 3.18 -48.88 -11.88
CA VAL A 938 2.13 -47.87 -12.06
C VAL A 938 1.30 -48.17 -13.32
N ALA A 939 1.95 -48.55 -14.43
CA ALA A 939 1.27 -48.88 -15.69
C ALA A 939 0.41 -50.16 -15.60
N GLU A 940 0.82 -51.12 -14.78
CA GLU A 940 0.08 -52.37 -14.57
C GLU A 940 -1.15 -52.16 -13.67
N HIS A 941 -1.02 -51.30 -12.64
CA HIS A 941 -2.15 -50.91 -11.79
C HIS A 941 -3.20 -50.05 -12.51
N PHE A 942 -2.78 -49.17 -13.43
CA PHE A 942 -3.73 -48.38 -14.24
C PHE A 942 -4.58 -49.25 -15.16
N ARG A 943 -3.97 -50.26 -15.82
CA ARG A 943 -4.68 -51.21 -16.69
C ARG A 943 -5.70 -52.07 -15.94
N ASN A 944 -5.39 -52.40 -14.68
CA ASN A 944 -6.23 -53.27 -13.85
C ASN A 944 -7.28 -52.52 -13.00
N ALA A 945 -7.27 -51.18 -12.99
CA ALA A 945 -8.23 -50.36 -12.23
C ALA A 945 -9.59 -50.23 -12.94
N SER A 946 -10.66 -49.98 -12.17
CA SER A 946 -12.00 -49.75 -12.75
C SER A 946 -12.04 -48.43 -13.54
N LYS A 947 -13.03 -48.26 -14.43
CA LYS A 947 -13.19 -46.99 -15.19
C LYS A 947 -13.32 -45.76 -14.27
N SER A 948 -13.84 -45.92 -13.05
CA SER A 948 -13.94 -44.84 -12.08
C SER A 948 -12.59 -44.55 -11.39
N GLY A 949 -11.80 -45.57 -11.10
CA GLY A 949 -10.45 -45.47 -10.55
C GLY A 949 -9.42 -44.97 -11.55
N GLN A 950 -9.52 -45.37 -12.81
CA GLN A 950 -8.74 -44.77 -13.89
C GLN A 950 -9.04 -43.27 -13.99
N LYS A 951 -10.33 -42.90 -13.91
CA LYS A 951 -10.80 -41.52 -13.89
C LYS A 951 -10.32 -40.74 -12.65
N ARG A 952 -10.28 -41.36 -11.48
CA ARG A 952 -9.77 -40.75 -10.23
C ARG A 952 -8.25 -40.65 -10.23
N MET A 953 -7.54 -41.66 -10.74
CA MET A 953 -6.10 -41.61 -10.97
C MET A 953 -5.77 -40.45 -11.90
N VAL A 954 -6.52 -40.28 -12.98
CA VAL A 954 -6.37 -39.12 -13.88
C VAL A 954 -6.71 -37.80 -13.18
N GLU A 955 -7.77 -37.71 -12.37
CA GLU A 955 -8.15 -36.51 -11.59
C GLU A 955 -7.17 -36.18 -10.45
N TRP A 956 -6.50 -37.19 -9.89
CA TRP A 956 -5.47 -37.04 -8.88
C TRP A 956 -4.17 -36.51 -9.47
N LEU A 957 -3.73 -37.16 -10.55
CA LEU A 957 -2.57 -36.79 -11.36
C LEU A 957 -2.69 -35.37 -11.90
N SER A 958 -3.92 -34.91 -12.19
CA SER A 958 -4.18 -33.52 -12.62
C SER A 958 -4.18 -32.48 -11.48
N ARG A 959 -4.31 -32.89 -10.20
CA ARG A 959 -4.34 -31.98 -9.04
C ARG A 959 -3.01 -31.84 -8.30
N HIS A 960 -2.10 -32.82 -8.38
CA HIS A 960 -0.87 -32.87 -7.54
C HIS A 960 0.43 -32.92 -8.36
N HIS A 961 0.61 -31.97 -9.28
CA HIS A 961 1.73 -31.88 -10.24
C HIS A 961 1.68 -32.91 -11.38
N ALA A 962 0.76 -32.66 -12.32
CA ALA A 962 0.66 -33.38 -13.60
C ALA A 962 1.93 -33.30 -14.46
N HIS A 963 2.87 -32.40 -14.16
CA HIS A 963 4.04 -32.15 -15.00
C HIS A 963 5.07 -33.31 -14.98
N GLU A 964 5.11 -34.14 -13.92
CA GLU A 964 6.08 -35.25 -13.83
C GLU A 964 5.55 -36.58 -14.41
N LEU A 965 4.23 -36.77 -14.52
CA LEU A 965 3.64 -38.01 -15.04
C LEU A 965 3.12 -37.92 -16.49
N PHE A 966 3.11 -36.71 -17.06
CA PHE A 966 2.91 -36.51 -18.50
C PHE A 966 3.99 -37.21 -19.36
N ILE A 967 5.12 -37.55 -18.74
CA ILE A 967 6.34 -38.06 -19.38
C ILE A 967 6.29 -39.59 -19.60
N GLY A 968 5.39 -40.34 -18.95
CA GLY A 968 5.33 -41.81 -19.03
C GLY A 968 3.96 -42.42 -19.38
N GLY A 969 2.90 -41.62 -19.46
CA GLY A 969 1.54 -42.09 -19.71
C GLY A 969 1.26 -42.22 -21.21
N GLY A 970 1.51 -43.38 -21.79
CA GLY A 970 1.28 -43.66 -23.22
C GLY A 970 -0.13 -43.28 -23.74
N PRO A 971 -0.33 -43.32 -25.08
CA PRO A 971 -1.40 -42.65 -25.83
C PRO A 971 -2.86 -42.86 -25.34
N ASP A 972 -3.13 -43.94 -24.60
CA ASP A 972 -4.45 -44.26 -24.07
C ASP A 972 -4.92 -43.32 -22.93
N VAL A 973 -3.99 -42.78 -22.13
CA VAL A 973 -4.31 -41.84 -21.05
C VAL A 973 -4.70 -40.47 -21.63
N ILE A 974 -4.05 -40.09 -22.72
CA ILE A 974 -4.31 -38.84 -23.44
C ILE A 974 -5.69 -38.90 -24.11
N ALA A 975 -6.03 -39.98 -24.82
CA ALA A 975 -7.33 -40.15 -25.49
C ALA A 975 -8.55 -40.08 -24.55
N LEU A 976 -8.39 -40.48 -23.28
CA LEU A 976 -9.48 -40.48 -22.29
C LEU A 976 -9.79 -39.07 -21.75
N LEU A 977 -8.77 -38.21 -21.67
CA LEU A 977 -8.89 -36.80 -21.25
C LEU A 977 -9.60 -35.95 -22.32
N GLU A 978 -9.29 -36.20 -23.60
CA GLU A 978 -9.93 -35.52 -24.75
C GLU A 978 -11.44 -35.77 -24.82
N LYS A 979 -11.86 -37.02 -24.56
CA LYS A 979 -13.26 -37.44 -24.58
C LYS A 979 -14.11 -36.77 -23.49
N ARG A 980 -13.47 -36.24 -22.45
CA ARG A 980 -14.17 -35.64 -21.30
C ARG A 980 -14.25 -34.12 -21.40
N LEU A 981 -13.20 -33.48 -21.92
CA LEU A 981 -13.15 -32.03 -22.12
C LEU A 981 -14.00 -31.58 -23.32
N SER A 982 -14.18 -32.44 -24.34
CA SER A 982 -15.12 -32.21 -25.46
C SER A 982 -16.61 -32.18 -25.07
N LYS A 983 -16.99 -32.66 -23.87
CA LYS A 983 -18.39 -32.67 -23.41
C LYS A 983 -18.85 -31.41 -22.67
N GLN A 984 -17.96 -30.48 -22.33
CA GLN A 984 -18.31 -29.28 -21.54
C GLN A 984 -18.50 -27.99 -22.37
N GLY A 985 -18.35 -28.04 -23.69
CA GLY A 985 -19.07 -27.14 -24.59
C GLY A 985 -18.78 -25.63 -24.56
N GLN A 986 -17.69 -25.14 -23.96
CA GLN A 986 -17.17 -23.78 -24.17
C GLN A 986 -15.64 -23.76 -24.05
N TRP A 987 -14.94 -23.20 -25.06
CA TRP A 987 -13.52 -22.85 -24.99
C TRP A 987 -13.39 -21.35 -25.26
N ALA A 988 -12.93 -20.62 -24.25
CA ALA A 988 -12.13 -19.41 -24.39
C ALA A 988 -11.40 -19.22 -23.05
N MET A 989 -10.31 -19.96 -22.85
CA MET A 989 -9.33 -19.62 -21.81
C MET A 989 -8.45 -18.50 -22.37
N PRO A 990 -8.22 -17.40 -21.62
CA PRO A 990 -7.26 -16.36 -21.98
C PRO A 990 -5.86 -16.93 -22.21
N LEU A 991 -5.10 -16.32 -23.12
CA LEU A 991 -3.75 -16.74 -23.49
C LEU A 991 -2.82 -16.79 -22.27
N GLU A 992 -3.00 -15.91 -21.28
CA GLU A 992 -2.19 -15.89 -20.06
C GLU A 992 -2.32 -17.19 -19.24
N ASP A 993 -3.51 -17.78 -19.17
CA ASP A 993 -3.75 -19.03 -18.43
C ASP A 993 -3.14 -20.24 -19.16
N TRP A 994 -3.09 -20.19 -20.50
CA TRP A 994 -2.39 -21.18 -21.33
C TRP A 994 -0.87 -21.09 -21.15
N THR A 995 -0.32 -19.88 -21.20
CA THR A 995 1.12 -19.62 -21.03
C THR A 995 1.57 -20.05 -19.63
N GLN A 996 0.79 -19.74 -18.59
CA GLN A 996 1.11 -20.13 -17.22
C GLN A 996 1.08 -21.66 -17.01
N THR A 997 0.14 -22.36 -17.67
CA THR A 997 0.03 -23.82 -17.63
C THR A 997 1.18 -24.51 -18.38
N LEU A 998 1.65 -23.94 -19.49
CA LEU A 998 2.74 -24.52 -20.28
C LEU A 998 4.13 -24.14 -19.73
N SER A 999 4.32 -22.94 -19.18
CA SER A 999 5.56 -22.55 -18.49
C SER A 999 5.80 -23.38 -17.23
N SER A 1000 4.75 -23.86 -16.54
CA SER A 1000 4.91 -24.75 -15.39
C SER A 1000 5.33 -26.19 -15.78
N VAL A 1001 5.11 -26.60 -17.04
CA VAL A 1001 5.63 -27.85 -17.63
C VAL A 1001 7.09 -27.70 -18.08
N ALA A 1002 7.51 -26.49 -18.48
CA ALA A 1002 8.81 -26.23 -19.09
C ALA A 1002 10.02 -26.31 -18.14
N GLY A 1003 9.81 -26.18 -16.82
CA GLY A 1003 10.89 -26.09 -15.83
C GLY A 1003 11.59 -27.41 -15.43
N LYS A 1004 11.30 -28.55 -16.05
CA LYS A 1004 11.91 -29.86 -15.70
C LYS A 1004 12.34 -30.64 -16.95
N ALA A 1005 13.63 -31.01 -17.03
CA ALA A 1005 14.24 -31.66 -18.19
C ALA A 1005 14.13 -33.20 -18.10
N HIS A 1006 13.21 -33.81 -18.85
CA HIS A 1006 13.12 -35.26 -19.08
C HIS A 1006 12.43 -35.58 -20.43
N ASP A 1007 12.82 -36.67 -21.09
CA ASP A 1007 12.54 -36.98 -22.52
C ASP A 1007 11.05 -37.10 -22.90
N GLY A 1008 10.18 -37.59 -22.01
CA GLY A 1008 8.73 -37.65 -22.27
C GLY A 1008 8.00 -36.30 -22.20
N ALA A 1009 8.65 -35.24 -21.71
CA ALA A 1009 8.09 -33.88 -21.76
C ALA A 1009 8.09 -33.30 -23.19
N ALA A 1010 8.93 -33.83 -24.09
CA ALA A 1010 8.97 -33.42 -25.49
C ALA A 1010 7.75 -33.99 -26.26
N GLU A 1011 7.45 -35.27 -26.07
CA GLU A 1011 6.34 -35.94 -26.79
C GLU A 1011 4.96 -35.43 -26.33
N ALA A 1012 4.83 -35.11 -25.03
CA ALA A 1012 3.65 -34.45 -24.48
C ALA A 1012 3.47 -33.02 -25.03
N ARG A 1013 4.57 -32.26 -25.18
CA ARG A 1013 4.56 -30.92 -25.80
C ARG A 1013 4.13 -31.01 -27.26
N LYS A 1014 4.70 -31.93 -28.03
CA LYS A 1014 4.37 -32.18 -29.44
C LYS A 1014 2.89 -32.50 -29.64
N LEU A 1015 2.30 -33.39 -28.84
CA LEU A 1015 0.89 -33.79 -28.92
C LEU A 1015 -0.10 -32.66 -28.57
N LEU A 1016 0.25 -31.80 -27.61
CA LEU A 1016 -0.57 -30.63 -27.23
C LEU A 1016 -0.52 -29.53 -28.31
N LEU A 1017 0.65 -29.35 -28.93
CA LEU A 1017 0.87 -28.38 -30.00
C LEU A 1017 0.22 -28.79 -31.33
N GLU A 1018 0.38 -30.06 -31.74
CA GLU A 1018 -0.21 -30.60 -32.99
C GLU A 1018 -1.74 -30.52 -33.01
N LYS A 1019 -2.38 -30.62 -31.84
CA LYS A 1019 -3.81 -30.91 -31.75
C LYS A 1019 -4.67 -29.74 -31.28
N TYR A 1020 -4.08 -28.75 -30.57
CA TYR A 1020 -4.83 -27.66 -29.94
C TYR A 1020 -4.30 -26.25 -30.23
N ALA A 1021 -3.03 -26.08 -30.64
CA ALA A 1021 -2.44 -24.76 -30.89
C ALA A 1021 -2.32 -24.39 -32.38
N LEU A 1022 -2.36 -25.35 -33.30
CA LEU A 1022 -2.20 -25.09 -34.75
C LEU A 1022 -3.50 -24.72 -35.51
N PRO A 1023 -4.70 -25.21 -35.15
CA PRO A 1023 -5.91 -24.80 -35.87
C PRO A 1023 -6.39 -23.41 -35.45
N GLY A 1024 -5.87 -22.35 -36.08
CA GLY A 1024 -6.43 -20.99 -36.02
C GLY A 1024 -5.47 -19.86 -35.62
N PHE A 1025 -4.20 -20.14 -35.35
CA PHE A 1025 -3.21 -19.10 -35.06
C PHE A 1025 -2.41 -18.71 -36.31
N SER A 1026 -2.03 -17.43 -36.41
CA SER A 1026 -1.04 -16.98 -37.39
C SER A 1026 0.34 -17.51 -37.02
N GLU A 1027 1.16 -17.91 -37.99
CA GLU A 1027 2.48 -18.54 -37.79
C GLU A 1027 3.38 -17.82 -36.77
N ALA A 1028 3.36 -16.48 -36.71
CA ALA A 1028 4.11 -15.68 -35.74
C ALA A 1028 3.70 -15.93 -34.27
N LYS A 1029 2.41 -16.05 -33.98
CA LYS A 1029 1.89 -16.28 -32.62
C LYS A 1029 2.15 -17.71 -32.14
N THR A 1030 2.21 -18.65 -33.06
CA THR A 1030 2.63 -20.03 -32.75
C THR A 1030 4.09 -20.05 -32.29
N VAL A 1031 4.97 -19.31 -32.96
CA VAL A 1031 6.39 -19.24 -32.61
C VAL A 1031 6.61 -18.52 -31.27
N GLU A 1032 5.85 -17.47 -30.97
CA GLU A 1032 5.90 -16.73 -29.71
C GLU A 1032 5.44 -17.60 -28.51
N ALA A 1033 4.32 -18.32 -28.67
CA ALA A 1033 3.83 -19.27 -27.68
C ALA A 1033 4.81 -20.43 -27.43
N LEU A 1034 5.48 -20.92 -28.49
CA LEU A 1034 6.51 -21.96 -28.41
C LEU A 1034 7.78 -21.48 -27.69
N THR A 1035 8.13 -20.21 -27.88
CA THR A 1035 9.27 -19.54 -27.24
C THR A 1035 9.02 -19.39 -25.73
N ALA A 1036 7.83 -18.96 -25.33
CA ALA A 1036 7.45 -18.76 -23.92
C ALA A 1036 7.47 -20.04 -23.06
N VAL A 1037 7.47 -21.21 -23.72
CA VAL A 1037 7.43 -22.53 -23.05
C VAL A 1037 8.72 -23.33 -23.23
N GLY A 1038 9.75 -22.71 -23.83
CA GLY A 1038 11.11 -23.24 -23.90
C GLY A 1038 11.30 -24.55 -24.67
N ALA A 1039 10.34 -24.98 -25.50
CA ALA A 1039 10.42 -26.24 -26.24
C ALA A 1039 11.21 -26.05 -27.54
N THR A 1040 12.28 -26.77 -27.85
CA THR A 1040 13.11 -26.53 -29.06
C THR A 1040 12.51 -27.15 -30.34
N PRO A 1041 12.95 -26.79 -31.57
CA PRO A 1041 12.54 -27.47 -32.81
C PRO A 1041 12.76 -28.99 -32.78
N LYS A 1042 13.83 -29.43 -32.13
CA LYS A 1042 14.19 -30.84 -31.94
C LYS A 1042 13.16 -31.57 -31.07
N ASP A 1043 12.63 -30.90 -30.05
CA ASP A 1043 11.61 -31.44 -29.14
C ASP A 1043 10.25 -31.68 -29.81
N LEU A 1044 10.06 -31.14 -31.02
CA LEU A 1044 8.82 -31.30 -31.80
C LEU A 1044 8.97 -32.31 -32.95
N GLY A 1045 10.14 -32.94 -33.10
CA GLY A 1045 10.44 -33.83 -34.23
C GLY A 1045 10.41 -33.12 -35.58
N LEU A 1046 10.52 -31.79 -35.57
CA LEU A 1046 10.64 -31.00 -36.78
C LEU A 1046 12.08 -31.14 -37.29
N ASP A 1047 12.23 -31.31 -38.60
CA ASP A 1047 13.55 -31.28 -39.22
C ASP A 1047 14.18 -29.92 -38.90
N ALA A 1048 15.20 -29.95 -38.04
CA ALA A 1048 15.86 -28.75 -37.54
C ALA A 1048 16.48 -27.95 -38.68
N GLU A 1049 16.93 -28.62 -39.75
CA GLU A 1049 17.51 -27.96 -40.93
C GLU A 1049 16.41 -27.29 -41.78
N ALA A 1050 15.31 -27.99 -42.04
CA ALA A 1050 14.17 -27.43 -42.78
C ALA A 1050 13.49 -26.28 -42.02
N THR A 1051 13.35 -26.42 -40.71
CA THR A 1051 12.73 -25.42 -39.82
C THR A 1051 13.64 -24.20 -39.68
N ALA A 1052 14.95 -24.39 -39.56
CA ALA A 1052 15.92 -23.31 -39.56
C ALA A 1052 15.97 -22.58 -40.92
N LYS A 1053 15.93 -23.31 -42.05
CA LYS A 1053 15.84 -22.71 -43.39
C LYS A 1053 14.56 -21.87 -43.55
N LYS A 1054 13.42 -22.39 -43.09
CA LYS A 1054 12.13 -21.69 -43.16
C LYS A 1054 12.10 -20.46 -42.25
N ALA A 1055 12.67 -20.55 -41.06
CA ALA A 1055 12.78 -19.43 -40.14
C ALA A 1055 13.76 -18.35 -40.64
N LEU A 1056 14.86 -18.76 -41.30
CA LEU A 1056 15.73 -17.84 -42.04
C LEU A 1056 14.95 -17.10 -43.11
N GLU A 1057 14.13 -17.82 -43.89
CA GLU A 1057 13.31 -17.25 -44.95
C GLU A 1057 12.28 -16.23 -44.40
N VAL A 1058 11.70 -16.50 -43.21
CA VAL A 1058 10.81 -15.55 -42.52
C VAL A 1058 11.57 -14.33 -42.02
N LEU A 1059 12.73 -14.51 -41.40
CA LEU A 1059 13.59 -13.43 -40.91
C LEU A 1059 14.09 -12.55 -42.06
N GLU A 1060 14.61 -13.15 -43.13
CA GLU A 1060 15.07 -12.43 -44.33
C GLU A 1060 13.94 -11.62 -44.98
N ASN A 1061 12.68 -12.08 -44.89
CA ASN A 1061 11.53 -11.38 -45.44
C ASN A 1061 10.90 -10.32 -44.52
N HIS A 1062 11.22 -10.30 -43.22
CA HIS A 1062 10.56 -9.45 -42.22
C HIS A 1062 11.52 -8.58 -41.38
N ILE A 1063 12.83 -8.63 -41.64
CA ILE A 1063 13.86 -7.96 -40.83
C ILE A 1063 13.66 -6.44 -40.74
N ASP A 1064 13.10 -5.81 -41.78
CA ASP A 1064 12.86 -4.37 -41.85
C ASP A 1064 11.66 -3.89 -41.01
N ARG A 1065 10.88 -4.82 -40.41
CA ARG A 1065 9.60 -4.51 -39.74
C ARG A 1065 9.54 -4.88 -38.26
N LEU A 1066 10.64 -5.35 -37.66
CA LEU A 1066 10.68 -5.72 -36.26
C LEU A 1066 10.88 -4.48 -35.36
N GLU A 1067 9.79 -3.97 -34.78
CA GLU A 1067 9.83 -3.00 -33.67
C GLU A 1067 10.18 -3.71 -32.35
N TYR A 1068 10.93 -3.02 -31.49
CA TYR A 1068 11.40 -3.58 -30.22
C TYR A 1068 10.31 -3.47 -29.16
N ASP A 1069 9.71 -4.61 -28.82
CA ASP A 1069 9.08 -4.89 -27.53
C ASP A 1069 9.97 -5.94 -26.85
N GLU A 1070 10.35 -5.71 -25.58
CA GLU A 1070 11.43 -6.42 -24.87
C GLU A 1070 11.22 -7.93 -24.78
N ASP A 1071 9.99 -8.41 -24.97
CA ASP A 1071 9.63 -9.82 -24.79
C ASP A 1071 9.30 -10.60 -26.08
N SER A 1072 8.99 -9.97 -27.23
CA SER A 1072 8.31 -10.67 -28.35
C SER A 1072 9.15 -10.97 -29.61
N SER A 1073 10.12 -10.13 -29.97
CA SER A 1073 10.69 -10.12 -31.33
C SER A 1073 12.00 -10.89 -31.54
N ILE A 1074 12.84 -11.04 -30.49
CA ILE A 1074 14.16 -11.71 -30.56
C ILE A 1074 14.11 -13.14 -29.99
N GLY A 1075 13.13 -13.41 -29.12
CA GLY A 1075 12.89 -14.72 -28.51
C GLY A 1075 12.91 -15.89 -29.52
N PRO A 1076 12.25 -15.79 -30.69
CA PRO A 1076 12.25 -16.83 -31.72
C PRO A 1076 13.64 -17.19 -32.27
N VAL A 1077 14.50 -16.19 -32.46
CA VAL A 1077 15.85 -16.37 -33.03
C VAL A 1077 16.77 -17.05 -32.01
N VAL A 1078 16.73 -16.59 -30.76
CA VAL A 1078 17.47 -17.19 -29.65
C VAL A 1078 17.00 -18.62 -29.39
N TRP A 1079 15.70 -18.88 -29.54
CA TRP A 1079 15.07 -20.19 -29.40
C TRP A 1079 15.52 -21.20 -30.49
N LEU A 1080 15.60 -20.78 -31.76
CA LEU A 1080 16.15 -21.59 -32.86
C LEU A 1080 17.62 -21.94 -32.65
N LEU A 1081 18.42 -20.97 -32.19
CA LEU A 1081 19.85 -21.14 -31.96
C LEU A 1081 20.16 -22.06 -30.77
N LYS A 1082 19.35 -22.00 -29.71
CA LYS A 1082 19.46 -22.90 -28.54
C LYS A 1082 19.09 -24.35 -28.86
N GLY A 1083 18.15 -24.57 -29.80
CA GLY A 1083 17.68 -25.90 -30.18
C GLY A 1083 18.48 -26.62 -31.25
N GLY A 1084 19.17 -25.87 -32.11
CA GLY A 1084 19.90 -26.41 -33.27
C GLY A 1084 21.42 -26.43 -33.15
N GLY A 1085 22.01 -26.01 -32.02
CA GLY A 1085 23.46 -25.78 -31.90
C GLY A 1085 24.36 -26.97 -32.29
N GLU A 1086 23.85 -28.20 -32.20
CA GLU A 1086 24.58 -29.42 -32.61
C GLU A 1086 24.24 -29.92 -34.03
N THR A 1087 23.15 -29.43 -34.65
CA THR A 1087 22.62 -29.93 -35.94
C THR A 1087 22.41 -28.86 -37.00
N LEU A 1088 22.61 -27.58 -36.68
CA LEU A 1088 22.64 -26.49 -37.65
C LEU A 1088 23.91 -26.60 -38.48
N ASP A 1089 23.75 -26.78 -39.79
CA ASP A 1089 24.84 -26.64 -40.74
C ASP A 1089 25.57 -25.31 -40.51
N ASP A 1090 26.90 -25.36 -40.43
CA ASP A 1090 27.79 -24.21 -40.24
C ASP A 1090 27.48 -23.10 -41.25
N ALA A 1091 27.00 -23.45 -42.45
CA ALA A 1091 26.59 -22.47 -43.46
C ALA A 1091 25.36 -21.64 -43.06
N VAL A 1092 24.37 -22.27 -42.39
CA VAL A 1092 23.12 -21.61 -41.97
C VAL A 1092 23.39 -20.68 -40.78
N LEU A 1093 24.16 -21.15 -39.80
CA LEU A 1093 24.54 -20.35 -38.63
C LEU A 1093 25.44 -19.17 -39.03
N THR A 1094 26.38 -19.39 -39.95
CA THR A 1094 27.22 -18.32 -40.49
C THR A 1094 26.40 -17.23 -41.18
N ARG A 1095 25.31 -17.60 -41.87
CA ARG A 1095 24.42 -16.67 -42.57
C ARG A 1095 23.53 -15.88 -41.61
N LEU A 1096 22.98 -16.53 -40.58
CA LEU A 1096 22.25 -15.89 -39.47
C LEU A 1096 23.12 -14.85 -38.74
N LEU A 1097 24.36 -15.22 -38.42
CA LEU A 1097 25.33 -14.33 -37.77
C LEU A 1097 25.79 -13.19 -38.68
N ALA A 1098 25.71 -13.35 -40.00
CA ALA A 1098 26.02 -12.30 -40.98
C ALA A 1098 24.90 -11.27 -41.15
N LEU A 1099 23.64 -11.62 -40.85
CA LEU A 1099 22.48 -10.73 -40.94
C LEU A 1099 22.34 -9.79 -39.73
N LEU A 1100 22.77 -10.23 -38.54
CA LEU A 1100 22.69 -9.44 -37.30
C LEU A 1100 23.40 -8.07 -37.40
N PRO A 1101 24.63 -7.96 -37.97
CA PRO A 1101 25.29 -6.67 -38.17
C PRO A 1101 24.63 -5.78 -39.23
N GLN A 1102 23.92 -6.34 -40.22
CA GLN A 1102 23.25 -5.56 -41.27
C GLN A 1102 22.06 -4.77 -40.69
N SER A 1103 21.24 -5.37 -39.82
CA SER A 1103 20.14 -4.63 -39.16
C SER A 1103 20.65 -3.59 -38.15
N ALA A 1104 21.81 -3.82 -37.53
CA ALA A 1104 22.44 -2.88 -36.60
C ALA A 1104 23.05 -1.66 -37.31
N ALA A 1105 23.47 -1.79 -38.57
CA ALA A 1105 24.01 -0.68 -39.37
C ALA A 1105 22.91 0.27 -39.89
N GLU A 1106 21.67 -0.22 -40.05
CA GLU A 1106 20.55 0.56 -40.57
C GLU A 1106 19.70 1.23 -39.46
N ASN A 1107 19.84 0.79 -38.20
CA ASN A 1107 19.17 1.38 -37.03
C ASN A 1107 20.18 1.96 -36.02
N THR A 1108 20.62 3.20 -36.25
CA THR A 1108 21.68 3.89 -35.48
C THR A 1108 21.32 4.30 -34.04
N HIS A 1109 20.16 3.91 -33.51
CA HIS A 1109 19.63 4.41 -32.22
C HIS A 1109 19.50 3.38 -31.10
N ARG A 1110 19.97 2.12 -31.22
CA ARG A 1110 19.72 1.08 -30.20
C ARG A 1110 20.94 0.20 -29.86
N GLU A 1111 21.09 -0.17 -28.59
CA GLU A 1111 22.24 -0.95 -28.08
C GLU A 1111 22.04 -2.47 -28.21
N TYR A 1112 22.59 -3.07 -29.27
CA TYR A 1112 22.58 -4.53 -29.48
C TYR A 1112 23.68 -5.30 -28.68
N GLY A 1113 24.55 -4.57 -27.98
CA GLY A 1113 25.68 -5.14 -27.22
C GLY A 1113 25.31 -6.14 -26.13
N PRO A 1114 24.28 -5.89 -25.29
CA PRO A 1114 23.84 -6.83 -24.26
C PRO A 1114 23.33 -8.17 -24.84
N VAL A 1115 22.60 -8.14 -25.95
CA VAL A 1115 22.04 -9.34 -26.62
C VAL A 1115 23.16 -10.21 -27.19
N LEU A 1116 24.16 -9.61 -27.85
CA LEU A 1116 25.32 -10.35 -28.36
C LEU A 1116 26.20 -10.90 -27.21
N ASN A 1117 26.29 -10.20 -26.09
CA ASN A 1117 27.01 -10.71 -24.92
C ASN A 1117 26.27 -11.89 -24.28
N GLN A 1118 24.93 -11.83 -24.22
CA GLN A 1118 24.10 -12.92 -23.72
C GLN A 1118 24.20 -14.16 -24.61
N LEU A 1119 24.11 -14.01 -25.94
CA LEU A 1119 24.28 -15.10 -26.90
C LEU A 1119 25.67 -15.76 -26.80
N SER A 1120 26.74 -14.97 -26.61
CA SER A 1120 28.10 -15.49 -26.45
C SER A 1120 28.31 -16.28 -25.17
N ASN A 1121 27.56 -15.96 -24.11
CA ASN A 1121 27.69 -16.59 -22.80
C ASN A 1121 26.84 -17.86 -22.69
N GLU A 1122 25.78 -17.98 -23.49
CA GLU A 1122 24.81 -19.07 -23.40
C GLU A 1122 25.01 -20.19 -24.44
N LEU A 1123 25.87 -20.01 -25.47
CA LEU A 1123 26.10 -21.00 -26.53
C LEU A 1123 27.54 -21.55 -26.56
N GLU A 1124 27.71 -22.88 -26.56
CA GLU A 1124 29.00 -23.53 -26.82
C GLU A 1124 29.34 -23.53 -28.31
N LEU A 1125 29.92 -22.43 -28.79
CA LEU A 1125 30.27 -22.27 -30.20
C LEU A 1125 31.58 -23.01 -30.56
N SER A 1126 31.61 -23.61 -31.76
CA SER A 1126 32.83 -24.19 -32.36
C SER A 1126 33.89 -23.11 -32.61
N ALA A 1127 35.15 -23.49 -32.82
CA ALA A 1127 36.23 -22.52 -33.03
C ALA A 1127 36.00 -21.62 -34.26
N ALA A 1128 35.40 -22.15 -35.32
CA ALA A 1128 35.03 -21.38 -36.51
C ALA A 1128 33.87 -20.41 -36.21
N GLN A 1129 32.89 -20.86 -35.44
CA GLN A 1129 31.71 -20.07 -35.04
C GLN A 1129 32.09 -18.94 -34.06
N LYS A 1130 32.97 -19.19 -33.09
CA LYS A 1130 33.53 -18.16 -32.20
C LYS A 1130 34.26 -17.07 -32.98
N LYS A 1131 34.97 -17.45 -34.06
CA LYS A 1131 35.65 -16.50 -34.95
C LYS A 1131 34.66 -15.66 -35.77
N ALA A 1132 33.60 -16.26 -36.30
CA ALA A 1132 32.54 -15.53 -37.01
C ALA A 1132 31.79 -14.58 -36.07
N PHE A 1133 31.46 -15.04 -34.85
CA PHE A 1133 30.80 -14.26 -33.81
C PHE A 1133 31.66 -13.07 -33.34
N ALA A 1134 32.95 -13.30 -33.10
CA ALA A 1134 33.90 -12.23 -32.77
C ALA A 1134 34.03 -11.20 -33.91
N THR A 1135 34.01 -11.65 -35.16
CA THR A 1135 34.05 -10.76 -36.34
C THR A 1135 32.76 -9.93 -36.46
N ALA A 1136 31.59 -10.51 -36.20
CA ALA A 1136 30.30 -9.81 -36.20
C ALA A 1136 30.21 -8.78 -35.05
N LYS A 1137 30.66 -9.15 -33.85
CA LYS A 1137 30.78 -8.26 -32.69
C LYS A 1137 31.72 -7.09 -32.97
N GLN A 1138 32.86 -7.37 -33.62
CA GLN A 1138 33.81 -6.33 -34.03
C GLN A 1138 33.21 -5.40 -35.09
N LYS A 1139 32.50 -5.93 -36.10
CA LYS A 1139 31.81 -5.10 -37.11
C LYS A 1139 30.69 -4.24 -36.51
N ALA A 1140 29.85 -4.78 -35.63
CA ALA A 1140 28.81 -4.03 -34.93
C ALA A 1140 29.40 -2.92 -34.03
N ALA A 1141 30.55 -3.20 -33.39
CA ALA A 1141 31.29 -2.19 -32.61
C ALA A 1141 32.01 -1.15 -33.49
N SER A 1142 32.26 -1.44 -34.77
CA SER A 1142 32.91 -0.53 -35.72
C SER A 1142 31.90 0.33 -36.52
N ALA A 1143 30.63 -0.07 -36.53
CA ALA A 1143 29.53 0.68 -37.14
C ALA A 1143 28.92 1.73 -36.19
N LYS A 1144 29.28 1.65 -34.89
CA LYS A 1144 29.11 2.70 -33.87
C LYS A 1144 30.31 3.65 -33.93
#